data_AF-A0A813E7K4-F1
#
_entry.id   AF-A0A813E7K4-F1
#
_cell.length_a   1.000
_cell.length_b   1.000
_cell.length_c   1.000
_cell.angle_alpha   90.00
_cell.angle_beta   90.00
_cell.angle_gamma   90.00
#
_symmetry.space_group_name_H-M   'P 1'
#
loop_
_entity.id
_entity.type
_entity.pdbx_description
1 polymer ?
#
loop_
_entity_poly.entity_id
_entity_poly.type
_entity_poly.pdbx_seq_one_letter_code
_entity_poly.pdbx_strand_id
1 'polypeptide(L)'
;MAHLLQRIQRKLSIVAKGMHLFSLMQQPVAAGTSIGRRAVAAGTSLRWQQLGLATASADSSVQRVHRSLGEDRQRMLELGSPCSRKYGYSQMTSEWWQRDIKKNHSTISICCQQQQHHCRVSETTQVTEMSSRPGYSLGYFCKGKIRCSTLEARNNILELISKRFANKYDTSEMTPEWWHTNVTGSLSKLDMTCRDCGYRGRTTRINSLQQGQRVGCLCTGSVRWSTPEGHQRLLGLIEQRCGAQYDTAAMTWAWWQDHVQGSFSKLHVICRDCGHSSKGTNINQIQQGSSFSCFCNGKVSWSTVEGYHRMMSLIAHQFGVKYNASRMTFQWWQDNIQNAFSKLDVTCRDCGHRTRTTAIQSVRRGKRFACFCTRAVRWSTPEGHQRFLELIVKRYGDTCDASRMTLGWWKANVHDRRSKLDITCKTCNHHNTTSTIANLSQGHSFACLCNGGVRWSTPEGHARMLKIISERFGDKYDASVMSWEWWQDHIKGCESKLKVSCKDCRISSTTTCVRSVQQGQGFACGCRHKTEAKVLEWLQGAYGMSTVSWQVPGCLNPLTGRTLPFDFGLFDSQVLIELDGDIGHFGEGWPGSADGDGGVPERDLFKEEWAVETGRVVIRLLQQDVLKDSVDWRNLLQDAVAASVADRRPRVITQDSPKYDAGRYYELRFGNPSTKPQAGPHPSQIPSSRAPRPL
;
A
#
# COMPACT_ATOMS: atom_id res chain seq x y z
N MET A 1 -0.72 19.81 44.86
CA MET A 1 -1.27 20.84 43.94
C MET A 1 -0.26 21.42 42.96
N ALA A 2 0.89 21.95 43.41
CA ALA A 2 1.88 22.61 42.54
C ALA A 2 2.41 21.73 41.37
N HIS A 3 2.62 20.44 41.63
CA HIS A 3 3.07 19.48 40.62
C HIS A 3 2.02 19.16 39.54
N LEU A 4 0.73 19.29 39.89
CA LEU A 4 -0.40 19.15 38.98
C LEU A 4 -0.55 20.39 38.10
N LEU A 5 -0.40 21.58 38.68
CA LEU A 5 -0.39 22.85 37.96
C LEU A 5 0.76 22.91 36.94
N GLN A 6 1.96 22.44 37.30
CA GLN A 6 3.10 22.38 36.38
C GLN A 6 2.89 21.41 35.20
N ARG A 7 2.16 20.31 35.41
CA ARG A 7 1.76 19.36 34.35
C ARG A 7 0.70 19.95 33.42
N ILE A 8 -0.27 20.69 33.97
CA ILE A 8 -1.30 21.39 33.19
C ILE A 8 -0.66 22.49 32.34
N GLN A 9 0.25 23.28 32.91
CA GLN A 9 0.93 24.37 32.21
C GLN A 9 1.82 23.87 31.06
N ARG A 10 2.51 22.72 31.23
CA ARG A 10 3.24 22.06 30.12
C ARG A 10 2.31 21.61 29.00
N LYS A 11 1.16 21.01 29.32
CA LYS A 11 0.17 20.58 28.32
C LYS A 11 -0.43 21.75 27.55
N LEU A 12 -0.77 22.85 28.24
CA LEU A 12 -1.29 24.07 27.60
C LEU A 12 -0.26 24.73 26.66
N SER A 13 1.04 24.70 27.02
CA SER A 13 2.10 25.24 26.14
C SER A 13 2.27 24.47 24.84
N ILE A 14 1.99 23.16 24.84
CA ILE A 14 2.06 22.29 23.66
C ILE A 14 0.86 22.55 22.74
N VAL A 15 -0.33 22.71 23.32
CA VAL A 15 -1.55 23.06 22.56
C VAL A 15 -1.43 24.44 21.92
N ALA A 16 -0.90 25.43 22.65
CA ALA A 16 -0.67 26.79 22.13
C ALA A 16 0.32 26.80 20.95
N LYS A 17 1.40 26.02 21.02
CA LYS A 17 2.36 25.86 19.90
C LYS A 17 1.74 25.16 18.68
N GLY A 18 0.83 24.22 18.90
CA GLY A 18 0.06 23.58 17.83
C GLY A 18 -0.91 24.53 17.12
N MET A 19 -1.58 25.41 17.87
CA MET A 19 -2.53 26.38 17.30
C MET A 19 -1.83 27.50 16.51
N HIS A 20 -0.63 27.92 16.94
CA HIS A 20 0.15 28.93 16.22
C HIS A 20 0.66 28.43 14.86
N LEU A 21 0.95 27.13 14.75
CA LEU A 21 1.30 26.45 13.49
C LEU A 21 0.10 26.29 12.54
N PHE A 22 -1.12 26.14 13.09
CA PHE A 22 -2.34 26.03 12.30
C PHE A 22 -2.77 27.39 11.71
N SER A 23 -2.55 28.48 12.45
CA SER A 23 -2.84 29.85 12.00
C SER A 23 -1.93 30.32 10.85
N LEU A 24 -0.68 29.83 10.79
CA LEU A 24 0.24 30.14 9.69
C LEU A 24 -0.08 29.40 8.37
N MET A 25 -0.97 28.40 8.38
CA MET A 25 -1.34 27.63 7.19
C MET A 25 -2.64 28.10 6.52
N GLN A 26 -3.31 29.14 7.03
CA GLN A 26 -4.62 29.60 6.53
C GLN A 26 -4.66 31.06 6.05
N GLN A 27 -3.59 31.59 5.46
CA GLN A 27 -3.71 32.86 4.72
C GLN A 27 -4.07 32.61 3.24
N PRO A 28 -5.19 33.20 2.74
CA PRO A 28 -5.55 33.13 1.33
C PRO A 28 -4.69 34.08 0.49
N VAL A 29 -4.22 33.60 -0.66
CA VAL A 29 -3.56 34.42 -1.68
C VAL A 29 -4.63 35.28 -2.35
N ALA A 30 -4.61 36.58 -2.07
CA ALA A 30 -5.46 37.56 -2.74
C ALA A 30 -5.00 37.75 -4.20
N ALA A 31 -5.95 37.66 -5.12
CA ALA A 31 -5.77 37.99 -6.53
C ALA A 31 -5.67 39.51 -6.71
N GLY A 32 -4.63 39.95 -7.42
CA GLY A 32 -4.45 41.34 -7.85
C GLY A 32 -4.08 41.38 -9.34
N THR A 33 -4.92 42.06 -10.11
CA THR A 33 -4.86 42.29 -11.55
C THR A 33 -3.74 43.24 -12.00
N SER A 34 -3.14 42.90 -13.15
CA SER A 34 -2.53 43.70 -14.23
C SER A 34 -2.01 45.13 -13.98
N ILE A 35 -0.77 45.38 -14.43
CA ILE A 35 -0.34 46.38 -15.45
C ILE A 35 1.15 46.14 -15.74
N GLY A 36 1.57 46.29 -17.01
CA GLY A 36 2.89 45.88 -17.49
C GLY A 36 3.93 46.99 -17.72
N ARG A 37 4.99 46.55 -18.43
CA ARG A 37 6.09 47.25 -19.13
C ARG A 37 7.50 47.09 -18.52
N ARG A 38 8.37 46.62 -19.43
CA ARG A 38 9.85 46.62 -19.57
C ARG A 38 10.65 47.54 -18.62
N ALA A 39 11.77 47.05 -18.07
CA ALA A 39 13.14 47.24 -18.59
C ALA A 39 14.26 46.83 -17.58
N VAL A 40 15.26 46.08 -18.08
CA VAL A 40 16.72 46.25 -17.96
C VAL A 40 17.41 46.56 -16.59
N ALA A 41 18.24 45.59 -16.17
CA ALA A 41 19.60 45.63 -15.60
C ALA A 41 19.97 46.29 -14.24
N ALA A 42 21.03 45.70 -13.67
CA ALA A 42 21.86 46.07 -12.50
C ALA A 42 21.17 45.92 -11.13
N GLY A 43 21.70 45.23 -10.12
CA GLY A 43 23.08 44.94 -9.79
C GLY A 43 23.54 45.90 -8.70
N THR A 44 23.33 45.57 -7.41
CA THR A 44 24.15 46.07 -6.30
C THR A 44 23.89 45.32 -5.00
N SER A 45 25.01 44.91 -4.40
CA SER A 45 25.27 44.57 -3.00
C SER A 45 24.84 45.68 -2.03
N LEU A 46 24.36 45.30 -0.83
CA LEU A 46 24.53 45.99 0.48
C LEU A 46 23.83 45.09 1.54
N ARG A 47 24.53 44.47 2.50
CA ARG A 47 25.16 44.97 3.74
C ARG A 47 24.21 44.82 4.95
N TRP A 48 24.77 44.14 5.95
CA TRP A 48 24.25 43.82 7.27
C TRP A 48 24.10 45.04 8.20
N GLN A 49 23.06 45.02 9.06
CA GLN A 49 22.97 45.61 10.40
C GLN A 49 21.73 44.98 11.09
N GLN A 50 21.86 44.20 12.16
CA GLN A 50 22.09 44.53 13.60
C GLN A 50 20.80 44.38 14.43
N LEU A 51 20.67 43.23 15.09
CA LEU A 51 20.01 43.00 16.39
C LEU A 51 20.80 41.80 16.96
N GLY A 52 21.68 41.88 17.96
CA GLY A 52 21.66 42.72 19.14
C GLY A 52 20.85 42.01 20.23
N LEU A 53 21.37 40.94 20.83
CA LEU A 53 21.09 40.53 22.22
C LEU A 53 22.00 39.35 22.68
N ALA A 54 22.76 39.66 23.74
CA ALA A 54 23.25 38.82 24.83
C ALA A 54 24.11 37.57 24.53
N THR A 55 25.42 37.79 24.73
CA THR A 55 26.46 36.81 25.06
C THR A 55 26.22 36.11 26.39
N ALA A 56 26.42 34.78 26.42
CA ALA A 56 26.90 34.06 27.59
C ALA A 56 27.94 33.02 27.15
N SER A 57 29.10 33.10 27.80
CA SER A 57 30.29 32.22 27.85
C SER A 57 29.99 30.72 27.84
N ALA A 58 30.87 29.76 27.54
CA ALA A 58 32.31 29.60 27.35
C ALA A 58 32.45 28.23 26.64
N ASP A 59 33.26 28.08 25.60
CA ASP A 59 34.70 27.79 25.61
C ASP A 59 35.07 26.30 25.79
N SER A 60 36.19 25.95 25.17
CA SER A 60 36.93 24.68 25.12
C SER A 60 36.60 23.69 23.98
N SER A 61 37.65 23.42 23.19
CA SER A 61 37.91 22.21 22.36
C SER A 61 37.93 22.38 20.83
N VAL A 62 38.61 23.41 20.32
CA VAL A 62 39.19 23.39 18.96
C VAL A 62 40.72 23.39 19.08
N GLN A 63 41.28 22.22 19.38
CA GLN A 63 42.71 21.92 19.19
C GLN A 63 42.90 20.38 19.15
N ARG A 64 42.43 19.73 18.08
CA ARG A 64 42.89 18.36 17.74
C ARG A 64 42.53 17.90 16.31
N VAL A 65 42.81 18.67 15.25
CA VAL A 65 42.72 18.15 13.85
C VAL A 65 43.80 18.73 12.91
N HIS A 66 45.02 18.93 13.40
CA HIS A 66 46.18 19.20 12.52
C HIS A 66 47.35 18.28 12.88
N ARG A 67 47.16 16.99 12.61
CA ARG A 67 48.22 15.96 12.43
C ARG A 67 47.54 14.63 12.06
N SER A 68 47.19 14.45 10.80
CA SER A 68 46.89 13.14 10.17
C SER A 68 46.56 13.28 8.67
N LEU A 69 47.37 14.04 7.93
CA LEU A 69 47.29 14.12 6.47
C LEU A 69 48.68 14.03 5.85
N GLY A 70 49.45 13.02 6.27
CA GLY A 70 50.84 12.83 5.86
C GLY A 70 51.28 11.39 5.61
N GLU A 71 50.42 10.38 5.70
CA GLU A 71 50.89 8.97 5.67
C GLU A 71 50.13 8.00 4.74
N ASP A 72 49.22 8.46 3.87
CA ASP A 72 48.45 7.55 2.98
C ASP A 72 48.74 7.71 1.48
N ARG A 73 49.91 8.23 1.11
CA ARG A 73 50.36 8.28 -0.29
C ARG A 73 51.46 7.26 -0.63
N GLN A 74 51.91 6.46 0.33
CA GLN A 74 53.04 5.54 0.17
C GLN A 74 52.72 4.09 0.56
N ARG A 75 51.45 3.69 0.45
CA ARG A 75 50.97 2.31 0.68
C ARG A 75 50.17 1.70 -0.49
N MET A 76 50.18 2.34 -1.66
CA MET A 76 49.46 1.89 -2.86
C MET A 76 50.38 1.55 -4.05
N LEU A 77 51.67 1.25 -3.81
CA LEU A 77 52.62 0.83 -4.86
C LEU A 77 53.37 -0.48 -4.60
N GLU A 78 53.04 -1.22 -3.55
CA GLU A 78 53.63 -2.54 -3.31
C GLU A 78 52.53 -3.50 -2.89
N LEU A 79 51.96 -4.22 -3.86
CA LEU A 79 51.45 -5.59 -3.75
C LEU A 79 51.02 -6.02 -5.16
N GLY A 80 51.98 -6.61 -5.88
CA GLY A 80 51.72 -7.30 -7.13
C GLY A 80 51.18 -8.71 -6.92
N SER A 81 50.57 -9.23 -8.00
CA SER A 81 50.37 -10.65 -8.34
C SER A 81 49.10 -11.34 -7.78
N PRO A 82 48.68 -12.51 -8.30
CA PRO A 82 48.29 -12.85 -9.69
C PRO A 82 46.94 -13.59 -9.73
N CYS A 83 46.22 -13.62 -10.88
CA CYS A 83 45.39 -14.79 -11.22
C CYS A 83 44.96 -14.82 -12.70
N SER A 84 45.75 -15.52 -13.50
CA SER A 84 45.34 -16.13 -14.76
C SER A 84 44.71 -17.52 -14.50
N ARG A 85 43.77 -17.91 -15.36
CA ARG A 85 43.18 -19.26 -15.58
C ARG A 85 41.88 -19.58 -14.81
N LYS A 86 40.76 -19.40 -15.50
CA LYS A 86 39.72 -20.44 -15.67
C LYS A 86 38.65 -19.98 -16.66
N TYR A 87 38.87 -20.20 -17.95
CA TYR A 87 37.79 -20.47 -18.89
C TYR A 87 38.30 -21.46 -19.94
N GLY A 88 37.91 -22.72 -19.76
CA GLY A 88 38.00 -23.74 -20.78
C GLY A 88 36.95 -23.47 -21.84
N TYR A 89 37.39 -23.27 -23.06
CA TYR A 89 36.57 -23.38 -24.27
C TYR A 89 36.53 -24.85 -24.66
N SER A 90 35.35 -25.46 -24.61
CA SER A 90 35.07 -26.67 -25.39
C SER A 90 33.57 -26.78 -25.63
N GLN A 91 33.23 -26.80 -26.93
CA GLN A 91 32.04 -27.40 -27.53
C GLN A 91 30.68 -26.78 -27.18
N MET A 92 30.22 -25.90 -28.06
CA MET A 92 28.81 -25.88 -28.44
C MET A 92 28.70 -26.02 -29.96
N THR A 93 27.99 -27.07 -30.33
CA THR A 93 27.65 -27.51 -31.68
C THR A 93 26.55 -26.64 -32.30
N SER A 94 26.67 -26.54 -33.62
CA SER A 94 25.93 -25.86 -34.68
C SER A 94 24.38 -25.92 -34.73
N GLU A 95 23.62 -25.58 -33.67
CA GLU A 95 22.14 -25.56 -33.78
C GLU A 95 21.41 -24.27 -33.34
N TRP A 96 22.05 -23.10 -33.46
CA TRP A 96 21.37 -21.83 -33.10
C TRP A 96 21.59 -20.65 -34.05
N TRP A 97 21.59 -20.93 -35.37
CA TRP A 97 21.70 -19.90 -36.42
C TRP A 97 20.70 -20.07 -37.56
N GLN A 98 19.44 -20.41 -37.26
CA GLN A 98 18.38 -20.51 -38.28
C GLN A 98 17.01 -19.92 -37.89
N ARG A 99 16.94 -18.87 -37.06
CA ARG A 99 15.69 -18.09 -36.89
C ARG A 99 15.97 -16.64 -36.48
N ASP A 100 16.34 -15.78 -37.44
CA ASP A 100 15.86 -14.38 -37.52
C ASP A 100 16.45 -13.58 -38.70
N ILE A 101 16.18 -14.00 -39.94
CA ILE A 101 16.23 -13.08 -41.09
C ILE A 101 14.95 -13.25 -41.90
N LYS A 102 13.89 -12.58 -41.45
CA LYS A 102 12.75 -12.17 -42.29
C LYS A 102 12.03 -11.02 -41.61
N LYS A 103 12.52 -9.79 -41.83
CA LYS A 103 11.77 -8.53 -41.97
C LYS A 103 12.75 -7.36 -41.85
N ASN A 104 13.17 -6.83 -42.99
CA ASN A 104 13.35 -5.39 -43.27
C ASN A 104 14.07 -5.24 -44.61
N HIS A 105 13.31 -5.25 -45.71
CA HIS A 105 13.77 -4.66 -46.96
C HIS A 105 13.41 -3.17 -46.91
N SER A 106 14.37 -2.33 -46.51
CA SER A 106 14.38 -0.91 -46.82
C SER A 106 15.30 -0.71 -48.03
N THR A 107 14.70 -0.26 -49.13
CA THR A 107 15.37 0.06 -50.39
C THR A 107 16.40 1.17 -50.18
N ILE A 108 17.67 0.88 -50.44
CA ILE A 108 18.74 1.88 -50.58
C ILE A 108 18.71 2.37 -52.03
N SER A 109 18.48 3.67 -52.22
CA SER A 109 18.73 4.36 -53.49
C SER A 109 20.24 4.48 -53.69
N ILE A 110 20.75 3.88 -54.76
CA ILE A 110 22.09 4.16 -55.28
C ILE A 110 21.93 5.18 -56.40
N CYS A 111 22.49 6.35 -56.15
CA CYS A 111 22.68 7.42 -57.11
C CYS A 111 23.76 6.97 -58.10
N CYS A 112 23.43 6.86 -59.39
CA CYS A 112 24.42 6.72 -60.45
C CYS A 112 24.33 7.97 -61.33
N GLN A 113 25.37 8.80 -61.24
CA GLN A 113 25.63 9.93 -62.13
C GLN A 113 25.78 9.41 -63.56
N GLN A 114 25.02 9.97 -64.50
CA GLN A 114 25.32 9.87 -65.92
C GLN A 114 25.50 11.27 -66.49
N GLN A 115 26.72 11.52 -66.95
CA GLN A 115 27.18 12.75 -67.56
C GLN A 115 26.50 12.98 -68.92
N GLN A 116 26.20 14.25 -69.18
CA GLN A 116 25.79 14.78 -70.46
C GLN A 116 27.00 14.79 -71.42
N HIS A 117 26.83 14.27 -72.63
CA HIS A 117 27.57 14.74 -73.79
C HIS A 117 26.64 14.84 -75.00
N HIS A 118 26.51 16.08 -75.49
CA HIS A 118 26.01 16.43 -76.81
C HIS A 118 27.01 16.00 -77.89
N CYS A 119 26.53 15.41 -78.99
CA CYS A 119 27.14 15.57 -80.31
C CYS A 119 26.08 15.41 -81.42
N ARG A 120 25.91 16.50 -82.18
CA ARG A 120 25.34 16.57 -83.53
C ARG A 120 26.39 16.09 -84.53
N VAL A 121 26.02 15.32 -85.56
CA VAL A 121 26.64 15.29 -86.91
C VAL A 121 25.56 14.71 -87.86
N SER A 122 24.85 15.53 -88.65
CA SER A 122 25.05 15.94 -90.05
C SER A 122 24.87 14.84 -91.11
N GLU A 123 24.07 15.19 -92.13
CA GLU A 123 23.77 14.47 -93.36
C GLU A 123 25.01 14.27 -94.25
N THR A 124 25.16 13.10 -94.89
CA THR A 124 25.12 12.90 -96.36
C THR A 124 25.56 11.48 -96.79
N THR A 125 24.65 10.82 -97.52
CA THR A 125 24.85 10.14 -98.82
C THR A 125 25.66 8.82 -98.98
N GLN A 126 24.89 7.82 -99.42
CA GLN A 126 25.12 6.71 -100.38
C GLN A 126 25.74 5.34 -99.99
N VAL A 127 24.82 4.36 -100.01
CA VAL A 127 24.80 3.07 -100.75
C VAL A 127 25.95 2.08 -100.53
N THR A 128 25.61 0.97 -99.85
CA THR A 128 25.76 -0.38 -100.42
C THR A 128 24.85 -1.39 -99.71
N GLU A 129 24.72 -2.55 -100.32
CA GLU A 129 23.55 -3.41 -100.45
C GLU A 129 23.62 -4.67 -99.54
N MET A 130 22.49 -5.40 -99.45
CA MET A 130 22.32 -6.78 -98.94
C MET A 130 22.34 -6.94 -97.40
N SER A 131 21.49 -7.71 -96.72
CA SER A 131 20.65 -8.86 -97.08
C SER A 131 19.51 -9.12 -96.06
N SER A 132 18.28 -9.27 -96.56
CA SER A 132 17.20 -10.22 -96.19
C SER A 132 16.91 -10.69 -94.73
N ARG A 133 15.72 -10.26 -94.25
CA ARG A 133 14.56 -11.06 -93.70
C ARG A 133 14.68 -11.81 -92.33
N PRO A 134 13.55 -12.22 -91.70
CA PRO A 134 12.27 -11.50 -91.46
C PRO A 134 11.69 -11.75 -90.03
N GLY A 135 10.81 -10.88 -89.52
CA GLY A 135 10.08 -11.21 -88.28
C GLY A 135 9.18 -10.17 -87.60
N TYR A 136 8.49 -9.27 -88.32
CA TYR A 136 7.42 -8.46 -87.71
C TYR A 136 6.29 -8.21 -88.72
N SER A 137 5.11 -8.79 -88.45
CA SER A 137 3.88 -8.47 -89.16
C SER A 137 3.22 -7.24 -88.52
N LEU A 138 3.22 -6.11 -89.21
CA LEU A 138 2.38 -4.95 -88.89
C LEU A 138 0.96 -5.21 -89.43
N GLY A 139 0.00 -5.44 -88.54
CA GLY A 139 -1.42 -5.45 -88.88
C GLY A 139 -1.99 -4.03 -88.90
N TYR A 140 -2.28 -3.50 -90.09
CA TYR A 140 -3.09 -2.30 -90.26
C TYR A 140 -4.58 -2.63 -90.08
N PHE A 141 -5.25 -1.99 -89.12
CA PHE A 141 -6.71 -2.05 -88.99
C PHE A 141 -7.36 -0.90 -89.77
N CYS A 142 -8.09 -1.23 -90.83
CA CYS A 142 -8.96 -0.30 -91.54
C CYS A 142 -10.14 0.18 -90.67
N LYS A 143 -10.43 1.48 -90.68
CA LYS A 143 -11.60 2.13 -90.05
C LYS A 143 -12.91 1.84 -90.81
N GLY A 144 -13.23 0.58 -91.05
CA GLY A 144 -14.56 0.16 -91.53
C GLY A 144 -15.46 -0.22 -90.35
N LYS A 145 -16.73 0.23 -90.33
CA LYS A 145 -17.72 -0.23 -89.34
C LYS A 145 -17.99 -1.73 -89.57
N ILE A 146 -17.27 -2.58 -88.84
CA ILE A 146 -17.55 -4.02 -88.78
C ILE A 146 -18.97 -4.19 -88.21
N ARG A 147 -19.85 -4.88 -88.93
CA ARG A 147 -21.13 -5.34 -88.36
C ARG A 147 -20.82 -6.39 -87.29
N CYS A 148 -20.95 -6.03 -86.02
CA CYS A 148 -20.52 -6.86 -84.88
C CYS A 148 -21.31 -8.16 -84.68
N SER A 149 -22.31 -8.44 -85.51
CA SER A 149 -23.13 -9.65 -85.46
C SER A 149 -22.58 -10.82 -86.27
N THR A 150 -21.46 -10.65 -87.01
CA THR A 150 -20.86 -11.75 -87.77
C THR A 150 -19.97 -12.63 -86.88
N LEU A 151 -19.92 -13.93 -87.19
CA LEU A 151 -19.03 -14.91 -86.53
C LEU A 151 -17.56 -14.47 -86.59
N GLU A 152 -17.16 -13.80 -87.68
CA GLU A 152 -15.83 -13.22 -87.86
C GLU A 152 -15.56 -12.05 -86.90
N ALA A 153 -16.54 -11.15 -86.70
CA ALA A 153 -16.41 -10.06 -85.72
C ALA A 153 -16.29 -10.60 -84.28
N ARG A 154 -17.05 -11.65 -83.94
CA ARG A 154 -16.91 -12.38 -82.68
C ARG A 154 -15.49 -12.92 -82.51
N ASN A 155 -14.99 -13.67 -83.49
CA ASN A 155 -13.67 -14.30 -83.40
C ASN A 155 -12.56 -13.25 -83.30
N ASN A 156 -12.64 -12.15 -84.05
CA ASN A 156 -11.68 -11.05 -83.95
C ASN A 156 -11.68 -10.36 -82.58
N ILE A 157 -12.86 -10.18 -81.95
CA ILE A 157 -12.94 -9.60 -80.61
C ILE A 157 -12.49 -10.60 -79.55
N LEU A 158 -12.87 -11.87 -79.64
CA LEU A 158 -12.39 -12.92 -78.73
C LEU A 158 -10.88 -13.11 -78.85
N GLU A 159 -10.32 -13.02 -80.05
CA GLU A 159 -8.88 -13.06 -80.30
C GLU A 159 -8.20 -11.81 -79.75
N LEU A 160 -8.78 -10.62 -79.89
CA LEU A 160 -8.27 -9.39 -79.28
C LEU A 160 -8.31 -9.45 -77.75
N ILE A 161 -9.39 -9.98 -77.18
CA ILE A 161 -9.52 -10.22 -75.73
C ILE A 161 -8.51 -11.27 -75.28
N SER A 162 -8.34 -12.35 -76.04
CA SER A 162 -7.36 -13.38 -75.74
C SER A 162 -5.93 -12.83 -75.79
N LYS A 163 -5.54 -12.19 -76.90
CA LYS A 163 -4.19 -11.62 -77.07
C LYS A 163 -3.84 -10.54 -76.06
N ARG A 164 -4.78 -9.64 -75.71
CA ARG A 164 -4.50 -8.53 -74.79
C ARG A 164 -4.82 -8.83 -73.33
N PHE A 165 -5.74 -9.76 -73.08
CA PHE A 165 -6.35 -9.94 -71.76
C PHE A 165 -6.62 -11.41 -71.35
N ALA A 166 -6.18 -12.42 -72.11
CA ALA A 166 -6.42 -13.85 -71.81
C ALA A 166 -6.04 -14.23 -70.38
N ASN A 167 -4.92 -13.69 -69.89
CA ASN A 167 -4.41 -14.01 -68.56
C ASN A 167 -5.24 -13.36 -67.43
N LYS A 168 -6.14 -12.43 -67.75
CA LYS A 168 -6.85 -11.61 -66.76
C LYS A 168 -8.36 -11.79 -66.72
N TYR A 169 -8.98 -12.26 -67.80
CA TYR A 169 -10.44 -12.45 -67.82
C TYR A 169 -10.81 -13.80 -68.43
N ASP A 170 -11.87 -14.38 -67.88
CA ASP A 170 -12.49 -15.58 -68.38
C ASP A 170 -13.61 -15.22 -69.36
N THR A 171 -13.48 -15.77 -70.57
CA THR A 171 -14.45 -15.63 -71.66
C THR A 171 -15.10 -16.97 -72.00
N SER A 172 -14.93 -17.99 -71.15
CA SER A 172 -15.47 -19.35 -71.35
C SER A 172 -16.98 -19.37 -71.60
N GLU A 173 -17.72 -18.44 -70.97
CA GLU A 173 -19.17 -18.31 -71.13
C GLU A 173 -19.61 -17.63 -72.45
N MET A 174 -18.70 -17.07 -73.25
CA MET A 174 -19.01 -16.36 -74.49
C MET A 174 -19.12 -17.31 -75.70
N THR A 175 -20.05 -18.27 -75.62
CA THR A 175 -20.33 -19.20 -76.73
C THR A 175 -20.84 -18.45 -77.98
N PRO A 176 -20.81 -19.07 -79.19
CA PRO A 176 -21.37 -18.44 -80.38
C PRO A 176 -22.81 -17.98 -80.19
N GLU A 177 -23.64 -18.82 -79.56
CA GLU A 177 -25.05 -18.57 -79.28
C GLU A 177 -25.20 -17.39 -78.31
N TRP A 178 -24.43 -17.38 -77.23
CA TRP A 178 -24.43 -16.27 -76.27
C TRP A 178 -24.06 -14.94 -76.96
N TRP A 179 -23.05 -14.96 -77.83
CA TRP A 179 -22.59 -13.77 -78.55
C TRP A 179 -23.68 -13.21 -79.48
N HIS A 180 -24.34 -14.07 -80.26
CA HIS A 180 -25.42 -13.66 -81.16
C HIS A 180 -26.60 -13.04 -80.40
N THR A 181 -26.91 -13.54 -79.20
CA THR A 181 -27.99 -13.00 -78.37
C THR A 181 -27.62 -11.70 -77.66
N ASN A 182 -26.37 -11.54 -77.22
CA ASN A 182 -25.97 -10.45 -76.31
C ASN A 182 -25.19 -9.30 -76.97
N VAL A 183 -24.71 -9.48 -78.20
CA VAL A 183 -23.91 -8.48 -78.93
C VAL A 183 -24.65 -8.00 -80.19
N THR A 184 -25.31 -6.85 -80.06
CA THR A 184 -26.07 -6.20 -81.15
C THR A 184 -25.24 -5.16 -81.92
N GLY A 185 -24.05 -4.78 -81.42
CA GLY A 185 -23.21 -3.78 -82.07
C GLY A 185 -21.92 -3.46 -81.29
N SER A 186 -21.09 -2.57 -81.82
CA SER A 186 -19.83 -2.13 -81.18
C SER A 186 -20.04 -1.31 -79.90
N LEU A 187 -21.29 -0.92 -79.62
CA LEU A 187 -21.71 -0.27 -78.39
C LEU A 187 -22.22 -1.25 -77.32
N SER A 188 -22.38 -2.53 -77.65
CA SER A 188 -22.73 -3.57 -76.68
C SER A 188 -21.65 -3.65 -75.60
N LYS A 189 -22.05 -4.06 -74.40
CA LYS A 189 -21.15 -4.32 -73.29
C LYS A 189 -21.13 -5.83 -73.04
N LEU A 190 -19.96 -6.36 -72.73
CA LEU A 190 -19.77 -7.77 -72.47
C LEU A 190 -19.80 -8.01 -70.96
N ASP A 191 -20.33 -9.14 -70.50
CA ASP A 191 -20.16 -9.55 -69.11
C ASP A 191 -18.92 -10.46 -69.04
N MET A 192 -17.89 -10.05 -68.29
CA MET A 192 -16.60 -10.76 -68.21
C MET A 192 -16.21 -11.00 -66.75
N THR A 193 -15.70 -12.19 -66.45
CA THR A 193 -15.23 -12.55 -65.11
C THR A 193 -13.71 -12.38 -65.04
N CYS A 194 -13.19 -11.55 -64.14
CA CYS A 194 -11.75 -11.39 -63.98
C CYS A 194 -11.15 -12.64 -63.29
N ARG A 195 -10.17 -13.29 -63.92
CA ARG A 195 -9.52 -14.51 -63.39
C ARG A 195 -8.80 -14.27 -62.06
N ASP A 196 -8.22 -13.09 -61.89
CA ASP A 196 -7.43 -12.75 -60.69
C ASP A 196 -8.30 -12.50 -59.44
N CYS A 197 -9.55 -12.05 -59.61
CA CYS A 197 -10.41 -11.65 -58.47
C CYS A 197 -11.82 -12.21 -58.50
N GLY A 198 -12.17 -13.03 -59.50
CA GLY A 198 -13.50 -13.61 -59.67
C GLY A 198 -14.61 -12.61 -60.01
N TYR A 199 -14.31 -11.31 -60.17
CA TYR A 199 -15.35 -10.30 -60.39
C TYR A 199 -15.96 -10.39 -61.79
N ARG A 200 -17.26 -10.67 -61.85
CA ARG A 200 -18.08 -10.59 -63.07
C ARG A 200 -18.56 -9.16 -63.27
N GLY A 201 -17.89 -8.46 -64.18
CA GLY A 201 -18.17 -7.06 -64.50
C GLY A 201 -18.67 -6.89 -65.92
N ARG A 202 -19.61 -5.96 -66.12
CA ARG A 202 -20.00 -5.53 -67.46
C ARG A 202 -18.95 -4.56 -68.00
N THR A 203 -18.34 -4.87 -69.13
CA THR A 203 -17.25 -4.10 -69.73
C THR A 203 -17.66 -2.68 -70.10
N THR A 204 -16.67 -1.84 -70.42
CA THR A 204 -16.91 -0.70 -71.30
C THR A 204 -17.39 -1.20 -72.66
N ARG A 205 -18.00 -0.31 -73.46
CA ARG A 205 -18.51 -0.65 -74.80
C ARG A 205 -17.41 -1.39 -75.60
N ILE A 206 -17.77 -2.35 -76.45
CA ILE A 206 -16.79 -3.16 -77.21
C ILE A 206 -15.74 -2.28 -77.93
N ASN A 207 -16.14 -1.12 -78.47
CA ASN A 207 -15.20 -0.18 -79.08
C ASN A 207 -14.17 0.42 -78.10
N SER A 208 -14.53 0.63 -76.83
CA SER A 208 -13.60 1.03 -75.77
C SER A 208 -12.56 -0.05 -75.47
N LEU A 209 -12.96 -1.33 -75.50
CA LEU A 209 -12.03 -2.46 -75.34
C LEU A 209 -11.04 -2.54 -76.51
N GLN A 210 -11.51 -2.31 -77.73
CA GLN A 210 -10.66 -2.23 -78.92
C GLN A 210 -9.62 -1.09 -78.80
N GLN A 211 -10.02 0.03 -78.20
CA GLN A 211 -9.14 1.18 -77.88
C GLN A 211 -8.20 0.94 -76.68
N GLY A 212 -8.20 -0.26 -76.09
CA GLY A 212 -7.30 -0.62 -74.99
C GLY A 212 -7.77 -0.14 -73.61
N GLN A 213 -9.00 0.36 -73.47
CA GLN A 213 -9.58 0.59 -72.15
C GLN A 213 -9.75 -0.76 -71.45
N ARG A 214 -9.25 -0.84 -70.21
CA ARG A 214 -9.36 -2.07 -69.41
C ARG A 214 -10.78 -2.27 -68.94
N VAL A 215 -11.22 -3.51 -68.87
CA VAL A 215 -12.44 -3.87 -68.15
C VAL A 215 -12.26 -3.49 -66.69
N GLY A 216 -13.21 -2.73 -66.16
CA GLY A 216 -13.21 -2.42 -64.74
C GLY A 216 -13.44 -3.69 -63.94
N CYS A 217 -12.40 -4.18 -63.28
CA CYS A 217 -12.48 -5.29 -62.35
C CYS A 217 -11.82 -4.90 -61.04
N LEU A 218 -11.96 -5.74 -60.02
CA LEU A 218 -11.38 -5.44 -58.71
C LEU A 218 -9.87 -5.22 -58.87
N CYS A 219 -9.16 -6.03 -59.67
CA CYS A 219 -7.71 -5.88 -59.87
C CYS A 219 -7.26 -4.57 -60.52
N THR A 220 -8.09 -3.93 -61.35
CA THR A 220 -7.73 -2.69 -62.07
C THR A 220 -8.09 -1.42 -61.30
N GLY A 221 -8.74 -1.53 -60.14
CA GLY A 221 -9.16 -0.39 -59.33
C GLY A 221 -10.39 0.34 -59.87
N SER A 222 -11.00 -0.14 -60.97
CA SER A 222 -12.12 0.53 -61.64
C SER A 222 -13.50 0.01 -61.23
N VAL A 223 -13.59 -0.92 -60.26
CA VAL A 223 -14.88 -1.26 -59.64
C VAL A 223 -15.38 -0.04 -58.87
N ARG A 224 -16.62 0.34 -59.14
CA ARG A 224 -17.27 1.42 -58.40
C ARG A 224 -17.39 0.98 -56.96
N TRP A 225 -16.80 1.74 -56.04
CA TRP A 225 -16.89 1.45 -54.61
C TRP A 225 -18.33 1.43 -54.12
N SER A 226 -19.26 2.10 -54.80
CA SER A 226 -20.69 2.11 -54.46
C SER A 226 -21.45 0.79 -54.70
N THR A 227 -20.80 -0.31 -55.11
CA THR A 227 -21.47 -1.62 -55.33
C THR A 227 -21.23 -2.61 -54.17
N PRO A 228 -22.09 -3.64 -54.00
CA PRO A 228 -21.91 -4.67 -52.97
C PRO A 228 -20.55 -5.36 -53.03
N GLU A 229 -20.02 -5.59 -54.23
CA GLU A 229 -18.72 -6.22 -54.45
C GLU A 229 -17.57 -5.27 -54.05
N GLY A 230 -17.75 -3.96 -54.28
CA GLY A 230 -16.84 -2.92 -53.78
C GLY A 230 -16.77 -2.92 -52.25
N HIS A 231 -17.92 -3.07 -51.58
CA HIS A 231 -18.01 -3.18 -50.13
C HIS A 231 -17.29 -4.43 -49.60
N GLN A 232 -17.66 -5.62 -50.11
CA GLN A 232 -17.06 -6.89 -49.67
C GLN A 232 -15.55 -6.94 -49.91
N ARG A 233 -15.09 -6.41 -51.04
CA ARG A 233 -13.65 -6.30 -51.32
C ARG A 233 -12.93 -5.46 -50.27
N LEU A 234 -13.48 -4.30 -49.91
CA LEU A 234 -12.81 -3.46 -48.92
C LEU A 234 -12.77 -4.17 -47.56
N LEU A 235 -13.86 -4.82 -47.14
CA LEU A 235 -13.86 -5.61 -45.91
C LEU A 235 -12.74 -6.66 -45.93
N GLY A 236 -12.60 -7.41 -47.03
CA GLY A 236 -11.50 -8.36 -47.22
C GLY A 236 -10.11 -7.70 -47.21
N LEU A 237 -9.95 -6.51 -47.78
CA LEU A 237 -8.69 -5.75 -47.73
C LEU A 237 -8.35 -5.28 -46.31
N ILE A 238 -9.35 -4.83 -45.55
CA ILE A 238 -9.19 -4.41 -44.15
C ILE A 238 -8.77 -5.62 -43.31
N GLU A 239 -9.47 -6.74 -43.45
CA GLU A 239 -9.16 -7.98 -42.74
C GLU A 239 -7.76 -8.51 -43.10
N GLN A 240 -7.41 -8.57 -44.39
CA GLN A 240 -6.11 -9.05 -44.85
C GLN A 240 -4.94 -8.18 -44.34
N ARG A 241 -5.10 -6.84 -44.35
CA ARG A 241 -3.98 -5.92 -44.08
C ARG A 241 -3.90 -5.46 -42.63
N CYS A 242 -5.05 -5.32 -41.99
CA CYS A 242 -5.14 -4.83 -40.62
C CYS A 242 -5.50 -5.94 -39.64
N GLY A 243 -5.82 -7.15 -40.10
CA GLY A 243 -6.25 -8.26 -39.27
C GLY A 243 -7.55 -7.97 -38.53
N ALA A 244 -7.79 -8.71 -37.45
CA ALA A 244 -8.90 -8.48 -36.53
C ALA A 244 -8.74 -7.20 -35.68
N GLN A 245 -7.77 -6.32 -35.98
CA GLN A 245 -7.49 -5.12 -35.18
C GLN A 245 -8.58 -4.04 -35.33
N TYR A 246 -9.38 -4.07 -36.39
CA TYR A 246 -10.42 -3.07 -36.63
C TYR A 246 -11.78 -3.75 -36.75
N ASP A 247 -12.74 -3.17 -36.03
CA ASP A 247 -14.13 -3.53 -36.13
C ASP A 247 -14.78 -2.80 -37.30
N THR A 248 -15.20 -3.58 -38.28
CA THR A 248 -15.94 -3.14 -39.46
C THR A 248 -17.43 -3.34 -39.31
N ALA A 249 -17.95 -3.78 -38.15
CA ALA A 249 -19.37 -4.01 -37.94
C ALA A 249 -20.25 -2.76 -38.18
N ALA A 250 -19.69 -1.57 -37.91
CA ALA A 250 -20.37 -0.29 -38.19
C ALA A 250 -20.49 0.02 -39.70
N MET A 251 -19.70 -0.65 -40.55
CA MET A 251 -19.78 -0.53 -42.01
C MET A 251 -20.77 -1.54 -42.56
N THR A 252 -22.05 -1.38 -42.21
CA THR A 252 -23.12 -2.16 -42.84
C THR A 252 -23.26 -1.78 -44.31
N TRP A 253 -23.91 -2.64 -45.11
CA TRP A 253 -24.18 -2.30 -46.51
C TRP A 253 -25.01 -1.01 -46.65
N ALA A 254 -25.98 -0.78 -45.77
CA ALA A 254 -26.75 0.46 -45.75
C ALA A 254 -25.85 1.68 -45.48
N TRP A 255 -24.99 1.63 -44.44
CA TRP A 255 -24.04 2.70 -44.17
C TRP A 255 -23.11 2.95 -45.36
N TRP A 256 -22.64 1.88 -46.00
CA TRP A 256 -21.76 1.94 -47.16
C TRP A 256 -22.38 2.69 -48.34
N GLN A 257 -23.64 2.41 -48.68
CA GLN A 257 -24.35 3.09 -49.77
C GLN A 257 -24.43 4.60 -49.55
N ASP A 258 -24.67 5.01 -48.30
CA ASP A 258 -24.83 6.41 -47.95
C ASP A 258 -23.50 7.18 -47.92
N HIS A 259 -22.40 6.51 -47.56
CA HIS A 259 -21.14 7.18 -47.22
C HIS A 259 -20.00 6.97 -48.23
N VAL A 260 -20.13 6.03 -49.17
CA VAL A 260 -19.07 5.68 -50.12
C VAL A 260 -19.46 5.99 -51.57
N GLN A 261 -18.96 7.12 -52.07
CA GLN A 261 -19.19 7.60 -53.45
C GLN A 261 -18.00 7.35 -54.38
N GLY A 262 -16.85 6.91 -53.85
CA GLY A 262 -15.63 6.68 -54.62
C GLY A 262 -14.40 6.36 -53.75
N SER A 263 -13.23 6.19 -54.37
CA SER A 263 -11.98 5.77 -53.69
C SER A 263 -11.45 6.78 -52.66
N PHE A 264 -11.90 8.03 -52.72
CA PHE A 264 -11.57 9.09 -51.76
C PHE A 264 -12.53 9.17 -50.57
N SER A 265 -13.57 8.34 -50.54
CA SER A 265 -14.53 8.30 -49.43
C SER A 265 -13.80 7.90 -48.14
N LYS A 266 -14.05 8.64 -47.06
CA LYS A 266 -13.50 8.38 -45.75
C LYS A 266 -14.23 7.19 -45.12
N LEU A 267 -13.45 6.27 -44.58
CA LEU A 267 -13.97 5.09 -43.91
C LEU A 267 -14.16 5.38 -42.43
N HIS A 268 -15.19 4.76 -41.85
CA HIS A 268 -15.45 4.79 -40.42
C HIS A 268 -15.23 3.39 -39.84
N VAL A 269 -14.06 3.19 -39.23
CA VAL A 269 -13.72 1.93 -38.55
C VAL A 269 -13.31 2.18 -37.11
N ILE A 270 -13.60 1.24 -36.22
CA ILE A 270 -13.24 1.33 -34.80
C ILE A 270 -12.08 0.38 -34.53
N CYS A 271 -10.95 0.86 -34.03
CA CYS A 271 -9.87 -0.03 -33.65
C CYS A 271 -10.26 -0.83 -32.39
N ARG A 272 -10.19 -2.18 -32.42
CA ARG A 272 -10.60 -3.08 -31.32
C ARG A 272 -9.72 -2.96 -30.08
N ASP A 273 -8.41 -2.87 -30.26
CA ASP A 273 -7.47 -2.52 -29.16
C ASP A 273 -7.70 -1.09 -28.65
N CYS A 274 -8.27 -0.31 -29.56
CA CYS A 274 -8.30 1.12 -29.70
C CYS A 274 -9.41 1.88 -28.98
N GLY A 275 -10.62 1.39 -29.18
CA GLY A 275 -11.84 2.20 -29.20
C GLY A 275 -11.86 3.35 -30.23
N HIS A 276 -10.72 3.81 -30.78
CA HIS A 276 -10.67 4.98 -31.65
C HIS A 276 -11.42 4.75 -32.97
N SER A 277 -12.34 5.67 -33.25
CA SER A 277 -13.04 5.80 -34.51
C SER A 277 -12.16 6.55 -35.52
N SER A 278 -11.53 5.80 -36.43
CA SER A 278 -10.78 6.39 -37.52
C SER A 278 -11.76 6.94 -38.55
N LYS A 279 -11.74 8.27 -38.76
CA LYS A 279 -12.50 8.96 -39.82
C LYS A 279 -11.60 9.60 -40.88
N GLY A 280 -10.28 9.52 -40.73
CA GLY A 280 -9.32 10.22 -41.58
C GLY A 280 -8.82 9.41 -42.79
N THR A 281 -9.00 8.09 -42.76
CA THR A 281 -8.42 7.20 -43.78
C THR A 281 -9.43 6.91 -44.88
N ASN A 282 -9.05 7.14 -46.13
CA ASN A 282 -9.89 6.83 -47.29
C ASN A 282 -9.55 5.47 -47.91
N ILE A 283 -10.42 5.00 -48.81
CA ILE A 283 -10.27 3.69 -49.47
C ILE A 283 -8.94 3.59 -50.22
N ASN A 284 -8.56 4.63 -50.98
CA ASN A 284 -7.32 4.64 -51.75
C ASN A 284 -6.08 4.47 -50.85
N GLN A 285 -6.06 5.10 -49.68
CA GLN A 285 -4.97 4.94 -48.70
C GLN A 285 -4.87 3.49 -48.21
N ILE A 286 -5.99 2.83 -47.91
CA ILE A 286 -6.00 1.40 -47.53
C ILE A 286 -5.47 0.54 -48.67
N GLN A 287 -5.86 0.81 -49.92
CA GLN A 287 -5.34 0.10 -51.10
C GLN A 287 -3.83 0.28 -51.29
N GLN A 288 -3.29 1.45 -50.95
CA GLN A 288 -1.85 1.75 -51.01
C GLN A 288 -1.05 1.16 -49.83
N GLY A 289 -1.71 0.51 -48.86
CA GLY A 289 -1.04 -0.16 -47.74
C GLY A 289 -0.97 0.69 -46.48
N SER A 290 -1.64 1.84 -46.46
CA SER A 290 -1.79 2.62 -45.24
C SER A 290 -2.70 1.87 -44.27
N SER A 291 -2.30 1.78 -43.01
CA SER A 291 -3.20 1.42 -41.91
C SER A 291 -4.07 2.60 -41.49
N PHE A 292 -5.25 2.31 -40.94
CA PHE A 292 -6.14 3.32 -40.35
C PHE A 292 -5.45 4.10 -39.24
N SER A 293 -5.68 5.40 -39.16
CA SER A 293 -5.16 6.22 -38.06
C SER A 293 -5.77 5.78 -36.75
N CYS A 294 -4.97 5.28 -35.81
CA CYS A 294 -5.43 5.00 -34.45
C CYS A 294 -4.32 5.29 -33.44
N PHE A 295 -4.65 5.28 -32.15
CA PHE A 295 -3.63 5.44 -31.12
C PHE A 295 -2.63 4.27 -31.07
N CYS A 296 -3.00 3.06 -31.55
CA CYS A 296 -2.10 1.90 -31.55
C CYS A 296 -0.88 2.07 -32.44
N ASN A 297 -1.05 2.67 -33.61
CA ASN A 297 0.03 2.86 -34.57
C ASN A 297 0.66 4.26 -34.53
N GLY A 298 0.30 5.08 -33.53
CA GLY A 298 0.86 6.41 -33.34
C GLY A 298 0.43 7.47 -34.35
N LYS A 299 -0.50 7.13 -35.27
CA LYS A 299 -1.01 8.07 -36.27
C LYS A 299 -2.05 9.06 -35.72
N VAL A 300 -2.61 8.77 -34.55
CA VAL A 300 -3.47 9.71 -33.82
C VAL A 300 -2.66 10.34 -32.70
N SER A 301 -2.66 11.67 -32.65
CA SER A 301 -1.96 12.41 -31.61
C SER A 301 -2.60 12.14 -30.25
N TRP A 302 -1.75 11.80 -29.28
CA TRP A 302 -2.16 11.68 -27.89
C TRP A 302 -2.56 13.02 -27.27
N SER A 303 -2.12 14.16 -27.81
CA SER A 303 -2.45 15.50 -27.30
C SER A 303 -3.94 15.89 -27.41
N THR A 304 -4.76 15.06 -28.06
CA THR A 304 -6.19 15.31 -28.27
C THR A 304 -7.02 15.08 -27.00
N VAL A 305 -8.22 15.69 -26.95
CA VAL A 305 -9.24 15.44 -25.90
C VAL A 305 -9.55 13.95 -25.77
N GLU A 306 -9.70 13.26 -26.91
CA GLU A 306 -9.94 11.81 -26.93
C GLU A 306 -8.77 11.03 -26.33
N GLY A 307 -7.52 11.40 -26.66
CA GLY A 307 -6.32 10.81 -26.09
C GLY A 307 -6.25 10.93 -24.57
N TYR A 308 -6.62 12.12 -24.06
CA TYR A 308 -6.73 12.39 -22.62
C TYR A 308 -7.75 11.48 -21.93
N HIS A 309 -9.01 11.52 -22.35
CA HIS A 309 -10.08 10.72 -21.71
C HIS A 309 -9.76 9.23 -21.74
N ARG A 310 -9.18 8.78 -22.84
CA ARG A 310 -8.80 7.39 -22.98
C ARG A 310 -7.68 6.98 -22.04
N MET A 311 -6.64 7.80 -21.89
CA MET A 311 -5.57 7.50 -20.93
C MET A 311 -6.11 7.52 -19.50
N MET A 312 -6.97 8.47 -19.16
CA MET A 312 -7.59 8.53 -17.83
C MET A 312 -8.47 7.31 -17.55
N SER A 313 -9.24 6.86 -18.55
CA SER A 313 -10.02 5.61 -18.47
C SER A 313 -9.12 4.38 -18.30
N LEU A 314 -8.02 4.29 -19.06
CA LEU A 314 -7.05 3.20 -18.94
C LEU A 314 -6.41 3.16 -17.54
N ILE A 315 -6.00 4.32 -17.02
CA ILE A 315 -5.45 4.45 -15.67
C ILE A 315 -6.49 4.06 -14.62
N ALA A 316 -7.72 4.55 -14.74
CA ALA A 316 -8.80 4.21 -13.80
C ALA A 316 -9.11 2.70 -13.81
N HIS A 317 -9.25 2.10 -14.99
CA HIS A 317 -9.64 0.70 -15.14
C HIS A 317 -8.51 -0.27 -14.75
N GLN A 318 -7.28 -0.06 -15.24
CA GLN A 318 -6.17 -0.98 -14.99
C GLN A 318 -5.43 -0.70 -13.68
N PHE A 319 -5.49 0.53 -13.19
CA PHE A 319 -4.59 1.03 -12.15
C PHE A 319 -5.29 1.89 -11.08
N GLY A 320 -6.61 2.13 -11.16
CA GLY A 320 -7.30 3.21 -10.46
C GLY A 320 -7.28 3.12 -8.93
N VAL A 321 -7.22 1.91 -8.38
CA VAL A 321 -7.06 1.69 -6.93
C VAL A 321 -5.67 2.12 -6.45
N LYS A 322 -4.65 2.04 -7.32
CA LYS A 322 -3.24 2.19 -6.92
C LYS A 322 -2.63 3.54 -7.31
N TYR A 323 -3.17 4.24 -8.31
CA TYR A 323 -2.61 5.50 -8.79
C TYR A 323 -3.67 6.60 -8.88
N ASN A 324 -3.25 7.81 -8.52
CA ASN A 324 -4.03 9.02 -8.63
C ASN A 324 -3.47 9.86 -9.80
N ALA A 325 -4.31 10.10 -10.79
CA ALA A 325 -4.02 10.94 -11.95
C ALA A 325 -4.72 12.31 -11.90
N SER A 326 -5.25 12.73 -10.75
CA SER A 326 -6.02 13.98 -10.60
C SER A 326 -5.26 15.25 -10.97
N ARG A 327 -3.92 15.20 -11.04
CA ARG A 327 -3.06 16.31 -11.45
C ARG A 327 -2.91 16.45 -12.96
N MET A 328 -3.24 15.40 -13.71
CA MET A 328 -3.25 15.45 -15.16
C MET A 328 -4.58 16.06 -15.60
N THR A 329 -4.72 17.38 -15.46
CA THR A 329 -5.86 18.08 -16.07
C THR A 329 -5.74 18.02 -17.59
N PHE A 330 -6.84 18.30 -18.31
CA PHE A 330 -6.78 18.35 -19.77
C PHE A 330 -5.77 19.42 -20.26
N GLN A 331 -5.70 20.57 -19.59
CA GLN A 331 -4.69 21.59 -19.90
C GLN A 331 -3.27 21.06 -19.70
N TRP A 332 -2.98 20.44 -18.55
CA TRP A 332 -1.67 19.82 -18.30
C TRP A 332 -1.33 18.79 -19.39
N TRP A 333 -2.32 18.00 -19.78
CA TRP A 333 -2.17 17.00 -20.82
C TRP A 333 -1.77 17.62 -22.16
N GLN A 334 -2.45 18.69 -22.60
CA GLN A 334 -2.08 19.41 -23.82
C GLN A 334 -0.66 19.96 -23.77
N ASP A 335 -0.26 20.52 -22.62
CA ASP A 335 1.06 21.15 -22.47
C ASP A 335 2.21 20.13 -22.41
N ASN A 336 1.96 18.90 -21.95
CA ASN A 336 3.02 17.92 -21.62
C ASN A 336 3.01 16.66 -22.50
N ILE A 337 1.92 16.37 -23.19
CA ILE A 337 1.76 15.16 -24.00
C ILE A 337 1.81 15.51 -25.48
N GLN A 338 2.92 15.17 -26.14
CA GLN A 338 3.13 15.39 -27.57
C GLN A 338 2.99 14.10 -28.38
N ASN A 339 3.40 12.95 -27.81
CA ASN A 339 3.40 11.68 -28.51
C ASN A 339 3.32 10.49 -27.54
N ALA A 340 3.36 9.26 -28.07
CA ALA A 340 3.26 8.03 -27.26
C ALA A 340 4.44 7.80 -26.29
N PHE A 341 5.54 8.53 -26.44
CA PHE A 341 6.71 8.49 -25.55
C PHE A 341 6.66 9.53 -24.44
N SER A 342 5.73 10.49 -24.51
CA SER A 342 5.50 11.46 -23.43
C SER A 342 5.19 10.73 -22.12
N LYS A 343 5.74 11.25 -21.02
CA LYS A 343 5.68 10.62 -19.70
C LYS A 343 4.50 11.18 -18.91
N LEU A 344 3.84 10.29 -18.19
CA LEU A 344 2.63 10.61 -17.43
C LEU A 344 2.97 11.05 -16.01
N ASP A 345 2.21 11.99 -15.45
CA ASP A 345 2.41 12.53 -14.11
C ASP A 345 1.36 11.97 -13.14
N VAL A 346 1.69 10.84 -12.52
CA VAL A 346 0.78 10.15 -11.60
C VAL A 346 1.39 10.02 -10.21
N THR A 347 0.53 9.95 -9.19
CA THR A 347 0.92 9.71 -7.80
C THR A 347 0.47 8.33 -7.38
N CYS A 348 1.37 7.48 -6.89
CA CYS A 348 0.98 6.20 -6.30
C CYS A 348 0.22 6.44 -4.98
N ARG A 349 -0.99 5.88 -4.84
CA ARG A 349 -1.83 6.02 -3.63
C ARG A 349 -1.20 5.31 -2.42
N ASP A 350 -0.53 4.18 -2.64
CA ASP A 350 0.10 3.39 -1.57
C ASP A 350 1.32 4.10 -0.97
N CYS A 351 2.24 4.56 -1.82
CA CYS A 351 3.51 5.14 -1.38
C CYS A 351 3.62 6.65 -1.55
N GLY A 352 2.59 7.35 -2.02
CA GLY A 352 2.62 8.80 -2.25
C GLY A 352 3.62 9.27 -3.31
N HIS A 353 4.42 8.38 -3.90
CA HIS A 353 5.46 8.76 -4.85
C HIS A 353 4.83 9.26 -6.14
N ARG A 354 5.19 10.49 -6.49
CA ARG A 354 4.89 11.12 -7.77
C ARG A 354 5.92 10.68 -8.79
N THR A 355 5.45 10.16 -9.92
CA THR A 355 6.32 9.66 -10.98
C THR A 355 5.98 10.30 -12.32
N ARG A 356 7.03 10.66 -13.04
CA ARG A 356 7.02 11.18 -14.41
C ARG A 356 7.91 10.34 -15.32
N THR A 357 8.05 9.05 -15.05
CA THR A 357 9.03 8.19 -15.74
C THR A 357 8.40 7.26 -16.76
N THR A 358 7.09 6.99 -16.62
CA THR A 358 6.41 5.97 -17.43
C THR A 358 5.73 6.61 -18.63
N ALA A 359 6.18 6.23 -19.82
CA ALA A 359 5.61 6.69 -21.08
C ALA A 359 4.21 6.12 -21.34
N ILE A 360 3.39 6.84 -22.11
CA ILE A 360 2.06 6.41 -22.55
C ILE A 360 2.07 4.99 -23.14
N GLN A 361 3.01 4.72 -24.06
CA GLN A 361 3.14 3.40 -24.68
C GLN A 361 3.40 2.27 -23.69
N SER A 362 4.10 2.55 -22.58
CA SER A 362 4.41 1.55 -21.56
C SER A 362 3.17 1.20 -20.76
N VAL A 363 2.39 2.22 -20.35
CA VAL A 363 1.12 2.01 -19.64
C VAL A 363 0.14 1.20 -20.49
N ARG A 364 0.08 1.48 -21.80
CA ARG A 364 -0.75 0.71 -22.75
C ARG A 364 -0.38 -0.76 -22.85
N ARG A 365 0.90 -1.08 -22.70
CA ARG A 365 1.38 -2.47 -22.66
C ARG A 365 1.21 -3.10 -21.26
N GLY A 366 0.45 -2.49 -20.37
CA GLY A 366 0.22 -2.96 -19.00
C GLY A 366 1.42 -2.77 -18.06
N LYS A 367 2.46 -2.01 -18.46
CA LYS A 367 3.59 -1.74 -17.54
C LYS A 367 3.12 -0.80 -16.43
N ARG A 368 3.39 -1.21 -15.19
CA ARG A 368 3.09 -0.42 -13.99
C ARG A 368 3.96 0.84 -13.95
N PHE A 369 3.41 1.91 -13.37
CA PHE A 369 4.16 3.13 -13.13
C PHE A 369 5.30 2.91 -12.14
N ALA A 370 6.45 3.55 -12.38
CA ALA A 370 7.56 3.44 -11.45
C ALA A 370 7.28 4.21 -10.15
N CYS A 371 7.14 3.47 -9.06
CA CYS A 371 7.07 4.02 -7.71
C CYS A 371 7.83 3.11 -6.72
N PHE A 372 7.98 3.53 -5.46
CA PHE A 372 8.64 2.74 -4.42
C PHE A 372 8.01 1.35 -4.22
N CYS A 373 6.72 1.18 -4.50
CA CYS A 373 6.05 -0.13 -4.42
C CYS A 373 6.45 -1.10 -5.55
N THR A 374 6.87 -0.58 -6.70
CA THR A 374 7.15 -1.38 -7.91
C THR A 374 8.62 -1.77 -8.10
N ARG A 375 9.49 -1.45 -7.12
CA ARG A 375 10.96 -1.60 -7.19
C ARG A 375 11.65 -0.77 -8.28
N ALA A 376 10.90 -0.01 -9.08
CA ALA A 376 11.44 0.79 -10.17
C ALA A 376 12.05 2.12 -9.68
N VAL A 377 11.70 2.57 -8.47
CA VAL A 377 12.36 3.70 -7.80
C VAL A 377 13.32 3.16 -6.76
N ARG A 378 14.57 3.63 -6.81
CA ARG A 378 15.61 3.22 -5.86
C ARG A 378 15.35 3.87 -4.51
N TRP A 379 15.43 3.09 -3.44
CA TRP A 379 15.30 3.62 -2.08
C TRP A 379 16.51 4.44 -1.67
N SER A 380 17.68 4.24 -2.30
CA SER A 380 18.93 4.94 -2.02
C SER A 380 18.93 6.45 -2.32
N THR A 381 17.89 6.99 -2.95
CA THR A 381 17.82 8.41 -3.30
C THR A 381 17.39 9.27 -2.11
N PRO A 382 17.65 10.60 -2.12
CA PRO A 382 17.15 11.52 -1.10
C PRO A 382 15.63 11.45 -0.91
N GLU A 383 14.86 11.26 -1.99
CA GLU A 383 13.41 11.11 -1.93
C GLU A 383 13.01 9.80 -1.23
N GLY A 384 13.78 8.72 -1.44
CA GLY A 384 13.58 7.45 -0.74
C GLY A 384 13.84 7.58 0.76
N HIS A 385 14.88 8.32 1.14
CA HIS A 385 15.18 8.64 2.54
C HIS A 385 14.06 9.44 3.20
N GLN A 386 13.67 10.57 2.60
CA GLN A 386 12.60 11.42 3.13
C GLN A 386 11.30 10.63 3.28
N ARG A 387 10.96 9.83 2.27
CA ARG A 387 9.75 9.00 2.31
C ARG A 387 9.79 7.96 3.42
N PHE A 388 10.96 7.39 3.66
CA PHE A 388 11.14 6.45 4.76
C PHE A 388 10.90 7.13 6.12
N LEU A 389 11.45 8.33 6.33
CA LEU A 389 11.20 9.10 7.56
C LEU A 389 9.72 9.40 7.75
N GLU A 390 9.01 9.82 6.69
CA GLU A 390 7.55 10.01 6.73
C GLU A 390 6.81 8.71 7.12
N LEU A 391 7.25 7.56 6.59
CA LEU A 391 6.67 6.26 6.91
C LEU A 391 6.86 5.92 8.40
N ILE A 392 8.04 6.19 8.96
CA ILE A 392 8.32 5.99 10.38
C ILE A 392 7.44 6.88 11.24
N VAL A 393 7.41 8.19 10.97
CA VAL A 393 6.60 9.16 11.73
C VAL A 393 5.11 8.80 11.65
N LYS A 394 4.59 8.53 10.46
CA LYS A 394 3.17 8.19 10.26
C LYS A 394 2.76 6.93 11.04
N ARG A 395 3.65 5.94 11.13
CA ARG A 395 3.30 4.61 11.65
C ARG A 395 3.61 4.46 13.13
N TYR A 396 4.73 5.02 13.58
CA TYR A 396 5.27 4.80 14.91
C TYR A 396 5.25 6.08 15.75
N GLY A 397 4.98 7.25 15.16
CA GLY A 397 5.04 8.53 15.84
C GLY A 397 6.35 8.68 16.62
N ASP A 398 6.24 9.00 17.91
CA ASP A 398 7.37 9.19 18.81
C ASP A 398 7.86 7.90 19.48
N THR A 399 7.41 6.70 19.08
CA THR A 399 7.87 5.43 19.69
C THR A 399 9.19 4.92 19.10
N CYS A 400 9.70 5.62 18.09
CA CYS A 400 10.81 5.21 17.25
C CYS A 400 11.80 6.38 17.08
N ASP A 401 13.10 6.08 17.10
CA ASP A 401 14.17 7.01 16.79
C ASP A 401 14.94 6.53 15.56
N ALA A 402 14.87 7.32 14.48
CA ALA A 402 15.59 7.11 13.23
C ALA A 402 16.67 8.19 13.00
N SER A 403 17.06 8.95 14.04
CA SER A 403 18.03 10.05 13.94
C SER A 403 19.41 9.64 13.42
N ARG A 404 19.80 8.38 13.65
CA ARG A 404 21.06 7.79 13.15
C ARG A 404 21.08 7.57 11.64
N MET A 405 19.90 7.46 11.02
CA MET A 405 19.75 7.26 9.59
C MET A 405 19.85 8.60 8.86
N THR A 406 20.97 9.30 8.98
CA THR A 406 21.21 10.53 8.21
C THR A 406 21.20 10.25 6.70
N LEU A 407 21.04 11.28 5.86
CA LEU A 407 21.08 11.08 4.40
C LEU A 407 22.41 10.45 3.93
N GLY A 408 23.53 10.77 4.59
CA GLY A 408 24.83 10.16 4.32
C GLY A 408 24.85 8.67 4.64
N TRP A 409 24.39 8.31 5.85
CA TRP A 409 24.23 6.92 6.26
C TRP A 409 23.30 6.15 5.30
N TRP A 410 22.17 6.76 4.95
CA TRP A 410 21.17 6.17 4.09
C TRP A 410 21.74 5.83 2.70
N LYS A 411 22.46 6.76 2.07
CA LYS A 411 23.10 6.50 0.77
C LYS A 411 24.13 5.36 0.83
N ALA A 412 24.86 5.24 1.94
CA ALA A 412 25.87 4.21 2.13
C ALA A 412 25.28 2.81 2.41
N ASN A 413 24.13 2.73 3.08
CA ASN A 413 23.60 1.46 3.62
C ASN A 413 22.31 0.98 2.96
N VAL A 414 21.59 1.86 2.26
CA VAL A 414 20.33 1.53 1.58
C VAL A 414 20.53 1.44 0.09
N HIS A 415 20.33 0.25 -0.47
CA HIS A 415 20.41 -0.01 -1.91
C HIS A 415 19.04 -0.41 -2.48
N ASP A 416 18.28 -1.20 -1.72
CA ASP A 416 16.96 -1.67 -2.11
C ASP A 416 16.03 -1.86 -0.90
N ARG A 417 14.84 -2.42 -1.13
CA ARG A 417 13.83 -2.64 -0.08
C ARG A 417 14.23 -3.68 0.98
N ARG A 418 15.25 -4.50 0.73
CA ARG A 418 15.77 -5.52 1.66
C ARG A 418 16.89 -4.97 2.55
N SER A 419 17.38 -3.76 2.27
CA SER A 419 18.34 -3.09 3.16
C SER A 419 17.80 -3.01 4.58
N LYS A 420 18.68 -3.35 5.52
CA LYS A 420 18.44 -3.28 6.96
C LYS A 420 18.43 -1.83 7.42
N LEU A 421 17.72 -1.56 8.50
CA LEU A 421 17.52 -0.22 9.04
C LEU A 421 18.27 -0.07 10.36
N ASP A 422 18.67 1.15 10.70
CA ASP A 422 19.32 1.51 11.97
C ASP A 422 18.33 2.35 12.79
N ILE A 423 17.47 1.67 13.54
CA ILE A 423 16.33 2.29 14.24
C ILE A 423 16.37 1.89 15.70
N THR A 424 16.07 2.83 16.60
CA THR A 424 15.95 2.55 18.04
C THR A 424 14.50 2.64 18.51
N CYS A 425 13.98 1.62 19.21
CA CYS A 425 12.70 1.72 19.92
C CYS A 425 12.86 2.66 21.12
N LYS A 426 12.17 3.80 21.16
CA LYS A 426 12.24 4.72 22.32
C LYS A 426 11.67 4.11 23.61
N THR A 427 10.77 3.13 23.51
CA THR A 427 10.15 2.48 24.67
C THR A 427 11.06 1.46 25.36
N CYS A 428 11.71 0.56 24.60
CA CYS A 428 12.61 -0.45 25.16
C CYS A 428 14.10 -0.16 24.96
N ASN A 429 14.44 0.92 24.29
CA ASN A 429 15.79 1.28 23.85
C ASN A 429 16.49 0.21 23.00
N HIS A 430 15.72 -0.72 22.41
CA HIS A 430 16.30 -1.75 21.55
C HIS A 430 16.70 -1.14 20.21
N HIS A 431 17.97 -1.34 19.86
CA HIS A 431 18.56 -0.95 18.60
C HIS A 431 18.36 -2.06 17.55
N ASN A 432 17.45 -1.82 16.63
CA ASN A 432 17.09 -2.73 15.57
C ASN A 432 18.02 -2.56 14.37
N THR A 433 18.68 -3.65 13.99
CA THR A 433 19.50 -3.77 12.77
C THR A 433 19.03 -4.86 11.82
N THR A 434 17.86 -5.46 12.08
CA THR A 434 17.37 -6.65 11.36
C THR A 434 16.15 -6.37 10.50
N SER A 435 15.36 -5.35 10.85
CA SER A 435 14.18 -4.96 10.08
C SER A 435 14.55 -4.27 8.79
N THR A 436 13.79 -4.56 7.75
CA THR A 436 14.02 -4.06 6.40
C THR A 436 12.96 -3.04 6.00
N ILE A 437 13.25 -2.21 4.99
CA ILE A 437 12.28 -1.26 4.41
C ILE A 437 11.02 -2.00 3.94
N ALA A 438 11.20 -3.17 3.31
CA ALA A 438 10.11 -4.00 2.82
C ALA A 438 9.14 -4.38 3.95
N ASN A 439 9.66 -4.86 5.08
CA ASN A 439 8.83 -5.26 6.22
C ASN A 439 7.97 -4.08 6.72
N LEU A 440 8.59 -2.91 6.92
CA LEU A 440 7.86 -1.74 7.42
C LEU A 440 6.83 -1.21 6.40
N SER A 441 7.17 -1.24 5.11
CA SER A 441 6.27 -0.83 4.03
C SER A 441 5.06 -1.74 3.87
N GLN A 442 5.16 -3.00 4.29
CA GLN A 442 4.10 -4.01 4.11
C GLN A 442 3.10 -4.07 5.27
N GLY A 443 3.35 -3.42 6.40
CA GLY A 443 2.48 -3.66 7.56
C GLY A 443 3.20 -4.18 8.79
N HIS A 444 4.45 -4.61 8.70
CA HIS A 444 5.10 -5.23 9.83
C HIS A 444 5.71 -4.19 10.77
N SER A 445 5.69 -4.50 12.06
CA SER A 445 6.40 -3.72 13.07
C SER A 445 7.91 -3.93 12.92
N PHE A 446 8.71 -2.92 13.28
CA PHE A 446 10.15 -3.13 13.43
C PHE A 446 10.39 -4.02 14.64
N ALA A 447 11.27 -5.02 14.52
CA ALA A 447 11.62 -5.91 15.62
C ALA A 447 12.13 -5.13 16.85
N CYS A 448 11.47 -5.28 17.98
CA CYS A 448 11.97 -4.77 19.25
C CYS A 448 11.47 -5.67 20.39
N LEU A 449 11.95 -5.42 21.61
CA LEU A 449 11.50 -6.16 22.79
C LEU A 449 10.02 -5.89 23.11
N CYS A 450 9.51 -4.68 22.82
CA CYS A 450 8.12 -4.32 23.12
C CYS A 450 7.09 -5.10 22.31
N ASN A 451 7.42 -5.57 21.12
CA ASN A 451 6.48 -6.27 20.23
C ASN A 451 6.86 -7.72 19.98
N GLY A 452 7.80 -8.27 20.76
CA GLY A 452 8.26 -9.65 20.62
C GLY A 452 9.05 -9.94 19.35
N GLY A 453 9.38 -8.94 18.53
CA GLY A 453 10.21 -9.12 17.34
C GLY A 453 11.68 -9.42 17.68
N VAL A 454 12.10 -9.12 18.91
CA VAL A 454 13.39 -9.55 19.48
C VAL A 454 13.10 -10.62 20.51
N ARG A 455 13.87 -11.72 20.47
CA ARG A 455 13.76 -12.80 21.45
C ARG A 455 14.22 -12.32 22.81
N TRP A 456 13.41 -12.59 23.83
CA TRP A 456 13.75 -12.30 25.23
C TRP A 456 14.93 -13.12 25.74
N SER A 457 15.23 -14.27 25.12
CA SER A 457 16.35 -15.16 25.45
C SER A 457 17.75 -14.58 25.15
N THR A 458 17.85 -13.28 24.85
CA THR A 458 19.09 -12.59 24.50
C THR A 458 19.65 -11.83 25.70
N PRO A 459 20.97 -11.54 25.74
CA PRO A 459 21.58 -10.73 26.81
C PRO A 459 20.88 -9.38 26.97
N GLU A 460 20.49 -8.76 25.86
CA GLU A 460 19.76 -7.49 25.86
C GLU A 460 18.36 -7.64 26.48
N GLY A 461 17.68 -8.76 26.21
CA GLY A 461 16.39 -9.09 26.82
C GLY A 461 16.50 -9.24 28.34
N HIS A 462 17.52 -9.95 28.81
CA HIS A 462 17.81 -10.14 30.24
C HIS A 462 18.11 -8.80 30.94
N ALA A 463 19.08 -8.04 30.43
CA ALA A 463 19.46 -6.75 30.98
C ALA A 463 18.26 -5.77 31.03
N ARG A 464 17.43 -5.77 29.98
CA ARG A 464 16.22 -4.94 29.95
C ARG A 464 15.21 -5.37 31.01
N MET A 465 14.99 -6.67 31.20
CA MET A 465 14.04 -7.15 32.21
C MET A 465 14.51 -6.81 33.62
N LEU A 466 15.78 -7.04 33.93
CA LEU A 466 16.37 -6.65 35.22
C LEU A 466 16.19 -5.15 35.49
N LYS A 467 16.39 -4.31 34.47
CA LYS A 467 16.14 -2.86 34.57
C LYS A 467 14.67 -2.53 34.87
N ILE A 468 13.72 -3.17 34.17
CA ILE A 468 12.28 -2.96 34.43
C ILE A 468 11.93 -3.36 35.88
N ILE A 469 12.45 -4.49 36.35
CA ILE A 469 12.18 -4.97 37.70
C ILE A 469 12.80 -4.03 38.73
N SER A 470 14.05 -3.61 38.54
CA SER A 470 14.73 -2.66 39.42
C SER A 470 13.98 -1.33 39.52
N GLU A 471 13.56 -0.75 38.39
CA GLU A 471 12.92 0.57 38.34
C GLU A 471 11.49 0.58 38.92
N ARG A 472 10.74 -0.53 38.77
CA ARG A 472 9.31 -0.58 39.14
C ARG A 472 9.03 -1.35 40.43
N PHE A 473 9.87 -2.32 40.73
CA PHE A 473 9.61 -3.36 41.72
C PHE A 473 10.82 -3.62 42.63
N GLY A 474 11.92 -2.88 42.46
CA GLY A 474 13.19 -3.12 43.14
C GLY A 474 13.11 -3.02 44.66
N ASP A 475 12.18 -2.21 45.20
CA ASP A 475 11.98 -2.11 46.65
C ASP A 475 11.34 -3.37 47.26
N LYS A 476 10.55 -4.10 46.47
CA LYS A 476 9.78 -5.27 46.94
C LYS A 476 10.37 -6.61 46.54
N TYR A 477 11.11 -6.65 45.43
CA TYR A 477 11.59 -7.89 44.82
C TYR A 477 13.08 -7.83 44.54
N ASP A 478 13.74 -8.95 44.80
CA ASP A 478 15.10 -9.25 44.41
C ASP A 478 15.11 -10.11 43.14
N ALA A 479 15.71 -9.57 42.09
CA ALA A 479 15.88 -10.23 40.80
C ALA A 479 17.26 -10.89 40.63
N SER A 480 18.14 -10.83 41.64
CA SER A 480 19.49 -11.44 41.62
C SER A 480 19.45 -12.94 41.35
N VAL A 481 18.34 -13.60 41.69
CA VAL A 481 18.08 -15.02 41.43
C VAL A 481 17.95 -15.36 39.93
N MET A 482 17.76 -14.36 39.06
CA MET A 482 17.79 -14.54 37.60
C MET A 482 19.18 -14.21 37.06
N SER A 483 20.16 -15.10 37.31
CA SER A 483 21.44 -15.02 36.62
C SER A 483 21.25 -15.14 35.11
N TRP A 484 22.29 -14.80 34.35
CA TRP A 484 22.25 -14.94 32.89
C TRP A 484 22.04 -16.41 32.47
N GLU A 485 22.70 -17.35 33.16
CA GLU A 485 22.59 -18.79 32.93
C GLU A 485 21.14 -19.25 33.17
N TRP A 486 20.54 -18.86 34.31
CA TRP A 486 19.14 -19.16 34.59
C TRP A 486 18.22 -18.61 33.50
N TRP A 487 18.47 -17.37 33.07
CA TRP A 487 17.67 -16.70 32.05
C TRP A 487 17.71 -17.44 30.71
N GLN A 488 18.89 -17.88 30.27
CA GLN A 488 19.04 -18.63 29.01
C GLN A 488 18.23 -19.93 29.01
N ASP A 489 18.20 -20.63 30.14
CA ASP A 489 17.50 -21.91 30.27
C ASP A 489 15.98 -21.73 30.30
N HIS A 490 15.49 -20.70 30.98
CA HIS A 490 14.06 -20.58 31.32
C HIS A 490 13.28 -19.60 30.43
N ILE A 491 13.95 -18.63 29.81
CA ILE A 491 13.27 -17.57 29.02
C ILE A 491 13.43 -17.83 27.53
N LYS A 492 12.35 -18.31 26.90
CA LYS A 492 12.27 -18.54 25.45
C LYS A 492 11.39 -17.51 24.72
N GLY A 493 10.51 -16.81 25.45
CA GLY A 493 9.63 -15.80 24.88
C GLY A 493 8.94 -14.93 25.94
N CYS A 494 7.99 -14.09 25.52
CA CYS A 494 7.31 -13.16 26.43
C CYS A 494 6.30 -13.84 27.39
N GLU A 495 5.96 -15.10 27.16
CA GLU A 495 5.14 -15.92 28.07
C GLU A 495 5.95 -16.68 29.12
N SER A 496 7.28 -16.73 28.95
CA SER A 496 8.15 -17.39 29.92
C SER A 496 8.03 -16.73 31.29
N LYS A 497 7.98 -17.57 32.32
CA LYS A 497 7.83 -17.15 33.71
C LYS A 497 9.16 -16.65 34.25
N LEU A 498 9.10 -15.58 35.03
CA LEU A 498 10.24 -14.97 35.70
C LEU A 498 10.35 -15.52 37.12
N LYS A 499 11.59 -15.64 37.62
CA LYS A 499 11.86 -16.01 39.01
C LYS A 499 12.31 -14.77 39.77
N VAL A 500 11.58 -14.34 40.79
CA VAL A 500 12.02 -13.24 41.68
C VAL A 500 11.78 -13.62 43.13
N SER A 501 12.59 -13.12 44.06
CA SER A 501 12.38 -13.32 45.49
C SER A 501 11.74 -12.08 46.11
N CYS A 502 10.63 -12.22 46.83
CA CYS A 502 10.09 -11.09 47.58
C CYS A 502 11.01 -10.78 48.78
N LYS A 503 11.38 -9.51 48.95
CA LYS A 503 12.25 -9.08 50.06
C LYS A 503 11.57 -9.24 51.43
N ASP A 504 10.23 -9.14 51.48
CA ASP A 504 9.48 -9.16 52.73
C ASP A 504 9.14 -10.58 53.21
N CYS A 505 8.63 -11.48 52.34
CA CYS A 505 8.34 -12.87 52.75
C CYS A 505 9.43 -13.87 52.38
N ARG A 506 10.46 -13.46 51.63
CA ARG A 506 11.51 -14.36 51.10
C ARG A 506 10.99 -15.48 50.19
N ILE A 507 9.70 -15.48 49.82
CA ILE A 507 9.12 -16.44 48.87
C ILE A 507 9.54 -16.06 47.46
N SER A 508 10.08 -17.04 46.72
CA SER A 508 10.35 -16.91 45.30
C SER A 508 9.08 -17.10 44.46
N SER A 509 8.71 -16.10 43.67
CA SER A 509 7.63 -16.16 42.69
C SER A 509 8.16 -16.67 41.35
N THR A 510 7.44 -17.62 40.75
CA THR A 510 7.70 -18.16 39.40
C THR A 510 6.46 -18.13 38.50
N THR A 511 5.47 -17.29 38.83
CA THR A 511 4.14 -17.33 38.20
C THR A 511 3.90 -16.19 37.21
N THR A 512 4.59 -15.07 37.36
CA THR A 512 4.44 -13.89 36.50
C THR A 512 5.33 -14.02 35.26
N CYS A 513 4.76 -13.81 34.06
CA CYS A 513 5.52 -13.85 32.81
C CYS A 513 6.16 -12.51 32.46
N VAL A 514 7.13 -12.54 31.54
CA VAL A 514 7.79 -11.37 30.95
C VAL A 514 6.76 -10.31 30.51
N ARG A 515 5.72 -10.69 29.75
CA ARG A 515 4.70 -9.76 29.25
C ARG A 515 3.98 -9.03 30.38
N SER A 516 3.57 -9.74 31.43
CA SER A 516 2.90 -9.17 32.60
C SER A 516 3.74 -8.08 33.26
N VAL A 517 5.03 -8.36 33.49
CA VAL A 517 5.96 -7.38 34.10
C VAL A 517 6.16 -6.16 33.20
N GLN A 518 6.25 -6.36 31.88
CA GLN A 518 6.33 -5.25 30.92
C GLN A 518 5.10 -4.32 30.99
N GLN A 519 3.91 -4.91 31.12
CA GLN A 519 2.64 -4.21 31.28
C GLN A 519 2.47 -3.56 32.65
N GLY A 520 3.44 -3.74 33.57
CA GLY A 520 3.42 -3.17 34.91
C GLY A 520 2.66 -4.00 35.93
N GLN A 521 2.29 -5.24 35.60
CA GLN A 521 1.76 -6.17 36.59
C GLN A 521 2.88 -6.59 37.55
N GLY A 522 2.57 -6.58 38.84
CA GLY A 522 3.49 -7.03 39.88
C GLY A 522 3.69 -8.55 39.88
N PHE A 523 4.59 -9.01 40.74
CA PHE A 523 4.77 -10.43 40.99
C PHE A 523 3.75 -10.94 42.01
N ALA A 524 3.27 -12.17 41.83
CA ALA A 524 2.48 -12.81 42.87
C ALA A 524 3.45 -13.40 43.90
N CYS A 525 3.58 -12.74 45.05
CA CYS A 525 4.16 -13.36 46.24
C CYS A 525 3.08 -13.56 47.29
N GLY A 526 3.32 -14.46 48.25
CA GLY A 526 2.41 -14.71 49.37
C GLY A 526 2.08 -13.47 50.21
N CYS A 527 2.77 -12.33 49.99
CA CYS A 527 2.40 -11.04 50.57
C CYS A 527 0.99 -10.59 50.26
N ARG A 528 0.36 -11.07 49.18
CA ARG A 528 -1.03 -10.73 48.88
C ARG A 528 -2.00 -11.25 49.94
N HIS A 529 -1.71 -12.41 50.53
CA HIS A 529 -2.53 -13.06 51.57
C HIS A 529 -1.79 -13.18 52.90
N LYS A 530 -0.80 -12.34 53.14
CA LYS A 530 0.07 -12.42 54.33
C LYS A 530 -0.73 -12.29 55.62
N THR A 531 -1.65 -11.35 55.60
CA THR A 531 -2.53 -11.02 56.72
C THR A 531 -3.54 -12.12 56.95
N GLU A 532 -4.13 -12.63 55.87
CA GLU A 532 -5.10 -13.71 55.95
C GLU A 532 -4.42 -14.99 56.45
N ALA A 533 -3.24 -15.33 55.94
CA ALA A 533 -2.45 -16.46 56.41
C ALA A 533 -2.06 -16.32 57.90
N LYS A 534 -1.63 -15.12 58.31
CA LYS A 534 -1.25 -14.82 59.70
C LYS A 534 -2.43 -14.96 60.67
N VAL A 535 -3.61 -14.52 60.26
CA VAL A 535 -4.84 -14.65 61.07
C VAL A 535 -5.32 -16.10 61.08
N LEU A 536 -5.29 -16.81 59.95
CA LEU A 536 -5.64 -18.23 59.90
C LEU A 536 -4.75 -19.08 60.82
N GLU A 537 -3.43 -18.91 60.74
CA GLU A 537 -2.48 -19.65 61.58
C GLU A 537 -2.80 -19.42 63.07
N TRP A 538 -3.05 -18.17 63.45
CA TRP A 538 -3.45 -17.84 64.82
C TRP A 538 -4.80 -18.46 65.21
N LEU A 539 -5.83 -18.34 64.34
CA LEU A 539 -7.15 -18.91 64.58
C LEU A 539 -7.12 -20.42 64.74
N GLN A 540 -6.35 -21.12 63.90
CA GLN A 540 -6.17 -22.56 63.98
C GLN A 540 -5.46 -22.98 65.28
N GLY A 541 -4.47 -22.19 65.72
CA GLY A 541 -3.81 -22.40 67.00
C GLY A 541 -4.73 -22.17 68.21
N ALA A 542 -5.59 -21.15 68.14
CA ALA A 542 -6.47 -20.76 69.25
C ALA A 542 -7.73 -21.65 69.38
N TYR A 543 -8.34 -22.07 68.28
CA TYR A 543 -9.65 -22.74 68.27
C TYR A 543 -9.64 -24.15 67.63
N GLY A 544 -8.50 -24.61 67.13
CA GLY A 544 -8.36 -25.89 66.44
C GLY A 544 -8.76 -25.84 64.96
N MET A 545 -8.10 -26.64 64.12
CA MET A 545 -8.27 -26.60 62.66
C MET A 545 -9.70 -26.90 62.18
N SER A 546 -10.42 -27.82 62.83
CA SER A 546 -11.78 -28.21 62.43
C SER A 546 -12.81 -27.11 62.67
N THR A 547 -12.47 -26.12 63.47
CA THR A 547 -13.37 -25.02 63.85
C THR A 547 -13.28 -23.85 62.88
N VAL A 548 -12.23 -23.79 62.03
CA VAL A 548 -11.92 -22.64 61.17
C VAL A 548 -12.15 -22.99 59.70
N SER A 549 -13.07 -22.28 59.06
CA SER A 549 -13.29 -22.34 57.62
C SER A 549 -12.67 -21.14 56.92
N TRP A 550 -11.96 -21.37 55.81
CA TRP A 550 -11.36 -20.33 54.96
C TRP A 550 -12.31 -19.97 53.80
N GLN A 551 -12.44 -18.68 53.49
CA GLN A 551 -13.29 -18.18 52.40
C GLN A 551 -14.73 -18.69 52.45
N VAL A 552 -15.37 -18.49 53.62
CA VAL A 552 -16.73 -18.96 53.85
C VAL A 552 -17.69 -18.25 52.89
N PRO A 553 -18.48 -18.99 52.09
CA PRO A 553 -19.49 -18.40 51.23
C PRO A 553 -20.45 -17.52 52.05
N GLY A 554 -20.55 -16.24 51.67
CA GLY A 554 -21.53 -15.31 52.22
C GLY A 554 -22.77 -15.19 51.34
N CYS A 555 -23.20 -13.95 51.09
CA CYS A 555 -24.33 -13.65 50.21
C CYS A 555 -23.98 -13.70 48.71
N LEU A 556 -25.01 -13.68 47.87
CA LEU A 556 -24.87 -13.39 46.44
C LEU A 556 -25.04 -11.90 46.22
N ASN A 557 -24.09 -11.29 45.51
CA ASN A 557 -24.20 -9.90 45.08
C ASN A 557 -25.45 -9.77 44.18
N PRO A 558 -26.44 -8.92 44.51
CA PRO A 558 -27.71 -8.86 43.80
C PRO A 558 -27.58 -8.35 42.36
N LEU A 559 -26.52 -7.59 42.05
CA LEU A 559 -26.27 -7.05 40.72
C LEU A 559 -25.54 -8.06 39.81
N THR A 560 -24.55 -8.76 40.36
CA THR A 560 -23.65 -9.62 39.56
C THR A 560 -23.92 -11.11 39.69
N GLY A 561 -24.72 -11.54 40.67
CA GLY A 561 -24.96 -12.93 41.02
C GLY A 561 -23.73 -13.66 41.58
N ARG A 562 -22.62 -12.96 41.83
CA ARG A 562 -21.38 -13.56 42.34
C ARG A 562 -21.43 -13.70 43.86
N THR A 563 -20.90 -14.81 44.38
CA THR A 563 -20.73 -15.00 45.83
C THR A 563 -19.76 -13.99 46.41
N LEU A 564 -20.11 -13.45 47.57
CA LEU A 564 -19.32 -12.54 48.38
C LEU A 564 -18.81 -13.30 49.62
N PRO A 565 -17.64 -13.97 49.54
CA PRO A 565 -17.13 -14.76 50.65
C PRO A 565 -16.60 -13.86 51.77
N PHE A 566 -16.64 -14.36 53.01
CA PHE A 566 -15.90 -13.82 54.16
C PHE A 566 -14.53 -14.48 54.24
N ASP A 567 -13.52 -13.78 54.76
CA ASP A 567 -12.17 -14.33 54.85
C ASP A 567 -12.12 -15.60 55.72
N PHE A 568 -12.80 -15.58 56.86
CA PHE A 568 -12.90 -16.73 57.76
C PHE A 568 -14.30 -16.92 58.36
N GLY A 569 -14.57 -18.15 58.79
CA GLY A 569 -15.67 -18.44 59.72
C GLY A 569 -15.25 -19.41 60.81
N LEU A 570 -15.85 -19.24 61.99
CA LEU A 570 -15.66 -20.07 63.18
C LEU A 570 -16.98 -20.70 63.61
N PHE A 571 -16.92 -21.86 64.26
CA PHE A 571 -18.05 -22.57 64.85
C PHE A 571 -19.21 -22.74 63.85
N ASP A 572 -18.97 -23.52 62.80
CA ASP A 572 -19.93 -23.72 61.70
C ASP A 572 -20.42 -22.41 61.06
N SER A 573 -19.52 -21.41 60.97
CA SER A 573 -19.79 -20.08 60.42
C SER A 573 -20.77 -19.23 61.22
N GLN A 574 -20.94 -19.50 62.52
CA GLN A 574 -21.70 -18.64 63.43
C GLN A 574 -20.99 -17.30 63.64
N VAL A 575 -19.66 -17.30 63.66
CA VAL A 575 -18.83 -16.09 63.72
C VAL A 575 -18.06 -15.98 62.41
N LEU A 576 -18.22 -14.86 61.71
CA LEU A 576 -17.57 -14.52 60.46
C LEU A 576 -16.52 -13.45 60.71
N ILE A 577 -15.36 -13.54 60.05
CA ILE A 577 -14.27 -12.59 60.21
C ILE A 577 -13.90 -12.03 58.83
N GLU A 578 -13.77 -10.71 58.75
CA GLU A 578 -13.33 -9.98 57.56
C GLU A 578 -12.07 -9.15 57.86
N LEU A 579 -11.09 -9.19 56.95
CA LEU A 579 -9.88 -8.39 56.98
C LEU A 579 -9.95 -7.24 55.98
N ASP A 580 -10.15 -6.03 56.51
CA ASP A 580 -10.39 -4.84 55.71
C ASP A 580 -9.10 -4.17 55.29
N GLY A 581 -8.86 -4.15 53.98
CA GLY A 581 -7.74 -3.44 53.36
C GLY A 581 -7.98 -1.93 53.26
N ASP A 582 -6.92 -1.14 53.43
CA ASP A 582 -6.98 0.33 53.27
C ASP A 582 -7.49 0.78 51.89
N ILE A 583 -7.12 0.04 50.85
CA ILE A 583 -7.44 0.36 49.47
C ILE A 583 -8.81 -0.25 49.13
N GLY A 584 -9.83 0.60 49.04
CA GLY A 584 -11.19 0.21 48.64
C GLY A 584 -12.21 0.33 49.78
N HIS A 585 -11.96 -0.30 50.93
CA HIS A 585 -12.91 -0.33 52.06
C HIS A 585 -13.14 1.07 52.67
N PHE A 586 -12.10 1.90 52.75
CA PHE A 586 -12.16 3.24 53.36
C PHE A 586 -12.03 4.38 52.34
N GLY A 587 -12.19 4.08 51.04
CA GLY A 587 -12.34 5.10 49.99
C GLY A 587 -11.04 5.73 49.46
N GLU A 588 -9.85 5.39 49.97
CA GLU A 588 -8.60 5.93 49.42
C GLU A 588 -8.05 5.09 48.26
N GLY A 589 -7.96 5.69 47.07
CA GLY A 589 -7.01 5.27 46.04
C GLY A 589 -7.41 4.14 45.09
N TRP A 590 -8.69 3.72 45.01
CA TRP A 590 -9.15 2.83 43.92
C TRP A 590 -9.88 3.62 42.82
N PRO A 591 -9.23 3.92 41.66
CA PRO A 591 -9.85 4.64 40.55
C PRO A 591 -10.76 3.76 39.66
N GLY A 592 -11.02 2.51 40.03
CA GLY A 592 -11.86 1.58 39.28
C GLY A 592 -13.25 1.43 39.90
N SER A 593 -14.29 1.35 39.08
CA SER A 593 -15.65 0.90 39.43
C SER A 593 -16.37 1.55 40.61
N ALA A 594 -16.34 2.89 40.74
CA ALA A 594 -17.44 3.58 41.42
C ALA A 594 -18.78 3.41 40.65
N ASP A 595 -18.74 3.09 39.36
CA ASP A 595 -19.89 3.22 38.45
C ASP A 595 -20.52 1.87 38.01
N GLY A 596 -20.12 0.72 38.56
CA GLY A 596 -20.58 -0.60 38.08
C GLY A 596 -21.30 -1.48 39.10
N ASP A 597 -20.72 -1.64 40.30
CA ASP A 597 -21.14 -2.66 41.28
C ASP A 597 -21.49 -2.07 42.66
N GLY A 598 -21.83 -0.78 42.74
CA GLY A 598 -22.20 -0.11 43.98
C GLY A 598 -21.03 0.48 44.79
N GLY A 599 -19.81 -0.01 44.61
CA GLY A 599 -18.63 0.39 45.39
C GLY A 599 -18.24 -0.67 46.42
N VAL A 600 -16.97 -0.67 46.87
CA VAL A 600 -16.50 -1.60 47.91
C VAL A 600 -17.26 -1.40 49.24
N PRO A 601 -17.49 -0.16 49.74
CA PRO A 601 -18.22 0.07 50.98
C PRO A 601 -19.65 -0.48 50.99
N GLU A 602 -20.40 -0.31 49.89
CA GLU A 602 -21.77 -0.79 49.74
C GLU A 602 -21.84 -2.32 49.77
N ARG A 603 -20.86 -2.97 49.11
CA ARG A 603 -20.74 -4.42 49.12
C ARG A 603 -20.43 -4.95 50.52
N ASP A 604 -19.60 -4.24 51.28
CA ASP A 604 -19.26 -4.62 52.65
C ASP A 604 -20.43 -4.44 53.61
N LEU A 605 -21.19 -3.34 53.48
CA LEU A 605 -22.42 -3.13 54.23
C LEU A 605 -23.45 -4.21 53.90
N PHE A 606 -23.62 -4.55 52.62
CA PHE A 606 -24.53 -5.62 52.21
C PHE A 606 -24.14 -6.99 52.79
N LYS A 607 -22.83 -7.29 52.89
CA LYS A 607 -22.35 -8.50 53.58
C LYS A 607 -22.72 -8.50 55.06
N GLU A 608 -22.58 -7.36 55.74
CA GLU A 608 -22.94 -7.22 57.15
C GLU A 608 -24.42 -7.40 57.41
N GLU A 609 -25.27 -6.71 56.63
CA GLU A 609 -26.72 -6.81 56.73
C GLU A 609 -27.16 -8.27 56.56
N TRP A 610 -26.67 -8.94 55.52
CA TRP A 610 -26.96 -10.35 55.29
C TRP A 610 -26.51 -11.26 56.45
N ALA A 611 -25.31 -11.02 56.99
CA ALA A 611 -24.81 -11.84 58.10
C ALA A 611 -25.69 -11.66 59.36
N VAL A 612 -26.10 -10.43 59.66
CA VAL A 612 -26.99 -10.14 60.79
C VAL A 612 -28.38 -10.76 60.57
N GLU A 613 -28.96 -10.61 59.38
CA GLU A 613 -30.26 -11.20 59.01
C GLU A 613 -30.25 -12.73 59.09
N THR A 614 -29.13 -13.36 58.76
CA THR A 614 -28.96 -14.82 58.83
C THR A 614 -28.53 -15.32 60.21
N GLY A 615 -28.55 -14.47 61.23
CA GLY A 615 -28.33 -14.88 62.61
C GLY A 615 -26.84 -14.99 63.02
N ARG A 616 -25.93 -14.35 62.28
CA ARG A 616 -24.47 -14.49 62.45
C ARG A 616 -23.84 -13.23 63.07
N VAL A 617 -22.64 -13.40 63.63
CA VAL A 617 -21.80 -12.29 64.11
C VAL A 617 -20.69 -12.03 63.10
N VAL A 618 -20.44 -10.76 62.75
CA VAL A 618 -19.30 -10.36 61.90
C VAL A 618 -18.28 -9.61 62.75
N ILE A 619 -17.01 -10.01 62.68
CA ILE A 619 -15.88 -9.31 63.29
C ILE A 619 -15.02 -8.72 62.16
N ARG A 620 -14.79 -7.41 62.19
CA ARG A 620 -13.97 -6.72 61.19
C ARG A 620 -12.66 -6.22 61.79
N LEU A 621 -11.55 -6.54 61.12
CA LEU A 621 -10.20 -6.19 61.53
C LEU A 621 -9.47 -5.45 60.41
N LEU A 622 -8.65 -4.45 60.74
CA LEU A 622 -7.85 -3.77 59.74
C LEU A 622 -6.67 -4.64 59.30
N GLN A 623 -6.59 -4.88 57.99
CA GLN A 623 -5.51 -5.65 57.38
C GLN A 623 -4.13 -5.04 57.68
N GLN A 624 -4.02 -3.71 57.71
CA GLN A 624 -2.75 -3.04 58.05
C GLN A 624 -2.28 -3.30 59.48
N ASP A 625 -3.21 -3.39 60.44
CA ASP A 625 -2.85 -3.60 61.83
C ASP A 625 -2.39 -5.02 62.08
N VAL A 626 -3.06 -5.99 61.44
CA VAL A 626 -2.62 -7.39 61.40
C VAL A 626 -1.24 -7.51 60.73
N LEU A 627 -1.02 -6.81 59.61
CA LEU A 627 0.24 -6.89 58.87
C LEU A 627 1.42 -6.38 59.69
N LYS A 628 1.24 -5.25 60.36
CA LYS A 628 2.31 -4.53 61.08
C LYS A 628 2.43 -4.90 62.57
N ASP A 629 1.49 -5.70 63.10
CA ASP A 629 1.30 -5.87 64.55
C ASP A 629 1.24 -4.51 65.28
N SER A 630 0.60 -3.50 64.69
CA SER A 630 0.52 -2.14 65.29
C SER A 630 -0.42 -2.05 66.48
N VAL A 631 -1.30 -3.05 66.64
CA VAL A 631 -2.20 -3.22 67.79
C VAL A 631 -2.23 -4.69 68.18
N ASP A 632 -2.68 -4.98 69.40
CA ASP A 632 -2.87 -6.35 69.88
C ASP A 632 -4.17 -6.95 69.32
N TRP A 633 -4.18 -7.13 68.00
CA TRP A 633 -5.33 -7.66 67.26
C TRP A 633 -5.69 -9.09 67.67
N ARG A 634 -4.75 -9.85 68.26
CA ARG A 634 -4.99 -11.22 68.75
C ARG A 634 -5.94 -11.21 69.95
N ASN A 635 -5.62 -10.42 70.97
CA ASN A 635 -6.48 -10.29 72.14
C ASN A 635 -7.83 -9.66 71.78
N LEU A 636 -7.83 -8.64 70.91
CA LEU A 636 -9.07 -8.05 70.41
C LEU A 636 -9.96 -9.08 69.71
N LEU A 637 -9.38 -9.89 68.83
CA LEU A 637 -10.12 -10.94 68.12
C LEU A 637 -10.60 -12.04 69.08
N GLN A 638 -9.76 -12.44 70.04
CA GLN A 638 -10.11 -13.43 71.05
C GLN A 638 -11.31 -12.98 71.91
N ASP A 639 -11.27 -11.75 72.41
CA ASP A 639 -12.34 -11.16 73.21
C ASP A 639 -13.63 -11.03 72.40
N ALA A 640 -13.52 -10.58 71.15
CA ALA A 640 -14.66 -10.47 70.24
C ALA A 640 -15.33 -11.83 69.99
N VAL A 641 -14.53 -12.87 69.73
CA VAL A 641 -15.03 -14.24 69.53
C VAL A 641 -15.68 -14.76 70.80
N ALA A 642 -15.02 -14.60 71.97
CA ALA A 642 -15.56 -15.05 73.25
C ALA A 642 -16.92 -14.40 73.57
N ALA A 643 -17.03 -13.08 73.38
CA ALA A 643 -18.27 -12.34 73.56
C ALA A 643 -19.36 -12.79 72.55
N SER A 644 -18.98 -13.18 71.34
CA SER A 644 -19.91 -13.65 70.30
C SER A 644 -20.47 -15.03 70.63
N VAL A 645 -19.63 -15.93 71.14
CA VAL A 645 -20.04 -17.27 71.58
C VAL A 645 -20.97 -17.21 72.79
N ALA A 646 -20.70 -16.30 73.73
CA ALA A 646 -21.49 -16.13 74.94
C ALA A 646 -22.88 -15.53 74.68
N ASP A 647 -22.95 -14.47 73.87
CA ASP A 647 -24.17 -13.67 73.69
C ASP A 647 -25.04 -14.15 72.50
N ARG A 648 -24.45 -14.82 71.49
CA ARG A 648 -25.07 -15.36 70.27
C ARG A 648 -25.97 -14.40 69.46
N ARG A 649 -26.20 -13.18 69.92
CA ARG A 649 -27.00 -12.17 69.25
C ARG A 649 -26.30 -11.70 67.98
N PRO A 650 -26.99 -11.68 66.82
CA PRO A 650 -26.41 -11.23 65.56
C PRO A 650 -25.99 -9.76 65.68
N ARG A 651 -24.75 -9.46 65.30
CA ARG A 651 -24.18 -8.10 65.36
C ARG A 651 -22.91 -7.99 64.52
N VAL A 652 -22.48 -6.76 64.29
CA VAL A 652 -21.18 -6.45 63.70
C VAL A 652 -20.28 -5.82 64.76
N ILE A 653 -19.13 -6.42 64.99
CA ILE A 653 -18.09 -5.94 65.89
C ILE A 653 -16.93 -5.41 65.04
N THR A 654 -16.57 -4.15 65.23
CA THR A 654 -15.43 -3.53 64.55
C THR A 654 -14.31 -3.28 65.54
N GLN A 655 -13.07 -3.38 65.06
CA GLN A 655 -11.91 -2.86 65.76
C GLN A 655 -12.09 -1.35 66.05
N ASP A 656 -11.67 -0.90 67.23
CA ASP A 656 -11.60 0.51 67.60
C ASP A 656 -10.49 1.19 66.76
N SER A 657 -10.90 1.86 65.69
CA SER A 657 -9.98 2.54 64.77
C SER A 657 -10.66 3.70 64.07
N PRO A 658 -9.98 4.86 63.93
CA PRO A 658 -10.53 6.02 63.23
C PRO A 658 -11.00 5.76 61.79
N LYS A 659 -10.51 4.69 61.15
CA LYS A 659 -10.94 4.29 59.81
C LYS A 659 -12.39 3.80 59.78
N TYR A 660 -12.86 3.15 60.84
CA TYR A 660 -14.25 2.73 60.95
C TYR A 660 -15.17 3.86 61.41
N ASP A 661 -14.63 4.94 62.00
CA ASP A 661 -15.40 6.07 62.54
C ASP A 661 -15.56 7.24 61.55
N ALA A 662 -15.07 7.10 60.31
CA ALA A 662 -15.11 8.15 59.30
C ALA A 662 -15.22 7.60 57.87
N GLY A 663 -15.54 8.49 56.92
CA GLY A 663 -15.60 8.20 55.49
C GLY A 663 -16.89 7.51 55.03
N ARG A 664 -16.94 7.17 53.73
CA ARG A 664 -18.15 6.66 53.06
C ARG A 664 -18.72 5.40 53.72
N TYR A 665 -17.88 4.47 54.15
CA TYR A 665 -18.34 3.25 54.82
C TYR A 665 -19.06 3.57 56.15
N TYR A 666 -18.50 4.46 56.97
CA TYR A 666 -19.15 4.95 58.19
C TYR A 666 -20.47 5.68 57.89
N GLU A 667 -20.47 6.57 56.89
CA GLU A 667 -21.68 7.29 56.46
C GLU A 667 -22.79 6.34 56.00
N LEU A 668 -22.47 5.28 55.24
CA LEU A 668 -23.46 4.29 54.82
C LEU A 668 -24.01 3.51 56.01
N ARG A 669 -23.13 3.11 56.94
CA ARG A 669 -23.50 2.29 58.09
C ARG A 669 -24.31 3.04 59.16
N PHE A 670 -24.08 4.34 59.33
CA PHE A 670 -24.68 5.13 60.41
C PHE A 670 -25.47 6.37 59.96
N GLY A 671 -25.26 6.84 58.74
CA GLY A 671 -25.71 8.15 58.25
C GLY A 671 -27.10 8.20 57.62
N ASN A 672 -27.85 7.09 57.52
CA ASN A 672 -29.22 7.10 57.00
C ASN A 672 -30.27 6.95 58.12
N PRO A 673 -30.74 8.05 58.73
CA PRO A 673 -31.73 7.99 59.81
C PRO A 673 -33.14 7.57 59.33
N SER A 674 -33.42 7.59 58.02
CA SER A 674 -34.77 7.36 57.46
C SER A 674 -35.12 5.88 57.20
N THR A 675 -34.22 4.93 57.48
CA THR A 675 -34.48 3.48 57.33
C THR A 675 -34.44 2.69 58.65
N LYS A 676 -34.38 3.34 59.82
CA LYS A 676 -34.32 2.60 61.11
C LYS A 676 -35.64 1.89 61.44
N PRO A 677 -35.68 0.54 61.58
CA PRO A 677 -36.58 -0.10 62.53
C PRO A 677 -36.18 0.32 63.96
N GLN A 678 -37.15 0.37 64.87
CA GLN A 678 -36.99 0.87 66.24
C GLN A 678 -35.77 0.25 66.96
N ALA A 679 -34.99 1.11 67.62
CA ALA A 679 -33.65 0.83 68.11
C ALA A 679 -33.59 -0.24 69.23
N GLY A 680 -32.80 -1.28 68.99
CA GLY A 680 -32.02 -1.94 70.04
C GLY A 680 -30.75 -1.14 70.38
N PRO A 681 -30.02 -1.50 71.46
CA PRO A 681 -28.85 -0.75 71.93
C PRO A 681 -27.72 -0.69 70.89
N HIS A 682 -26.94 0.40 70.93
CA HIS A 682 -25.78 0.68 70.08
C HIS A 682 -24.83 -0.54 69.96
N PRO A 683 -24.19 -0.76 68.79
CA PRO A 683 -23.18 -1.80 68.66
C PRO A 683 -22.03 -1.58 69.65
N SER A 684 -21.69 -2.64 70.37
CA SER A 684 -20.61 -2.66 71.36
C SER A 684 -19.26 -2.52 70.66
N GLN A 685 -18.59 -1.38 70.82
CA GLN A 685 -17.16 -1.28 70.53
C GLN A 685 -16.38 -2.12 71.54
N ILE A 686 -15.33 -2.81 71.10
CA ILE A 686 -14.42 -3.50 72.01
C ILE A 686 -13.56 -2.44 72.69
N PRO A 687 -13.57 -2.31 74.03
CA PRO A 687 -12.67 -1.38 74.70
C PRO A 687 -11.22 -1.81 74.47
N SER A 688 -10.40 -0.94 73.87
CA SER A 688 -8.95 -1.12 73.87
C SER A 688 -8.46 -1.13 75.32
N SER A 689 -8.07 -2.30 75.84
CA SER A 689 -7.45 -2.40 77.17
C SER A 689 -6.14 -1.62 77.16
N ARG A 690 -6.13 -0.45 77.82
CA ARG A 690 -4.90 0.27 78.12
C ARG A 690 -4.02 -0.62 78.99
N ALA A 691 -2.79 -0.86 78.53
CA ALA A 691 -1.77 -1.55 79.31
C ALA A 691 -1.63 -0.91 80.71
N PRO A 692 -1.52 -1.70 81.79
CA PRO A 692 -1.25 -1.15 83.12
C PRO A 692 0.13 -0.50 83.12
N ARG A 693 0.22 0.72 83.68
CA ARG A 693 1.52 1.33 83.99
C ARG A 693 2.27 0.42 84.96
N PRO A 694 3.58 0.19 84.78
CA PRO A 694 4.36 -0.54 85.75
C PRO A 694 4.47 0.28 87.04
N LEU A 695 4.31 -0.41 88.18
CA LEU A 695 4.71 0.09 89.49
C LEU A 695 6.24 0.10 89.61
#